data_AF-A0A925I043-F1
#
_entry.id   AF-A0A925I043-F1
#
_cell.length_a   1.000
_cell.length_b   1.000
_cell.length_c   1.000
_cell.angle_alpha   90.00
_cell.angle_beta   90.00
_cell.angle_gamma   90.00
#
_symmetry.space_group_name_H-M   'P 1'
#
loop_
_entity.id
_entity.type
_entity.pdbx_description
1 polymer ?
#
loop_
_entity_poly.entity_id
_entity_poly.type
_entity_poly.pdbx_seq_one_letter_code
_entity_poly.pdbx_strand_id
1 'polypeptide(L)'
;MSMRHFALVLLLAAPALAAEDRKEQPFECRFTDGSITIDGQADEPAWKHAQVIDKFSLPWLNEPRPAKTATRARLLWDRENLYFFADMDDADLFADVTEHDGKTWDNDVFELFFKSANDKQGYFEFQVNAANTQFDMFMPQRGQGDFEKHKKDGDFHMKSAVQLRGSLNKRTDDDKGWSVEGLIPWKSLMRTGGRPAVDEIWKFTLCRYDYCVTFDGPELSNCLAKSSVPKADFHHWEDYAPLKFVGPKKELSVKPWGVPNNQPLTTSRVIGSPEPPLPYRTVRAFPKLPMSFPITLMRQPGSDLFLVIVQDRPYSTTRICRFKDSPESTELEHILDQPKDGTAYGIAFHPKFATNGYVYIGWNGPMEDKPADKEGKKPKATRVTRYTMDRQVPYRFDPASAVEIISWESNGHNGGDVAFGLDGMFLVTSGDGTSDSDTNVTGQDLTKPLAKLLRIDVDHPAEGKQYSIPKDNPFLGQKDVVPETYAYGFRNPWKLTVDPKTGHIWVGNNGQDLWEQVYFVRPGDNFGWSVFEGSHDFYLARQLGPHKHTPPAAEHAHSESRSLTGGVVYHGSKLPELRGAYIYGDHSTGRVWGIRHNGTKVTWHKLLVDTPFNVSGFAIDAHGELLVADHRGEGKGGYYYLEPTPPELESKAPFPRTLSTSGLFTSVKGHQMQPGAVPYSVNSPLWSDGAYKERYIAIPHKEGQDMRIGFSTNRGWFFPDETVLVKSFALESEPGNAATRNWIETRFLVKQQGEWAGYSYLWNDEQTEGTLVPGEGMDRRYTVGGKQQTWHYPSRTECMVCHSRAANYVLGLTEVQINKDHDYGSGVIDNQLRALECLGMLKVNYASETGNSKPAPMQRGPIGENSLLSKNPDQYKKLADPYDDKAPLEARVRSYLQSNCAHCHVDAGGGNAQFDAEHTASLSDTKLLGIDPVHHKFDLPDAKLIAPGHPESSVLLHRLSHRGRGQMPQLATNLVDEKAVQVFEAWIKALPRSGDKR
;
A
#
# COMPACT_ATOMS: atom_id res chain seq x y z
N MET A 1 43.89 8.30 70.08
CA MET A 1 43.88 7.21 71.10
C MET A 1 42.76 6.26 70.70
N SER A 2 43.07 5.08 70.15
CA SER A 2 43.19 3.78 70.87
C SER A 2 41.90 3.37 71.60
N MET A 3 41.34 2.16 71.58
CA MET A 3 41.52 0.88 70.86
C MET A 3 40.31 -0.02 71.25
N ARG A 4 40.00 -1.03 70.43
CA ARG A 4 39.57 -2.43 70.77
C ARG A 4 38.28 -2.69 71.58
N HIS A 5 37.25 -3.28 70.94
CA HIS A 5 36.91 -4.73 70.80
C HIS A 5 36.08 -5.31 71.98
N PHE A 6 34.84 -5.73 71.71
CA PHE A 6 34.23 -6.96 72.26
C PHE A 6 33.06 -7.43 71.37
N ALA A 7 33.00 -8.73 71.13
CA ALA A 7 32.11 -9.43 70.21
C ALA A 7 30.84 -9.94 70.90
N LEU A 8 29.70 -10.00 70.20
CA LEU A 8 28.66 -11.01 70.43
C LEU A 8 27.71 -11.20 69.23
N VAL A 9 27.93 -12.34 68.58
CA VAL A 9 27.01 -13.30 67.91
C VAL A 9 25.53 -12.88 67.67
N LEU A 10 25.13 -12.88 66.39
CA LEU A 10 23.78 -13.23 65.94
C LEU A 10 23.90 -14.19 64.74
N LEU A 11 23.16 -15.30 64.79
CA LEU A 11 23.24 -16.44 63.88
C LEU A 11 23.04 -16.05 62.41
N LEU A 12 23.99 -16.45 61.55
CA LEU A 12 23.80 -16.59 60.10
C LEU A 12 23.40 -18.04 59.80
N ALA A 13 22.13 -18.27 59.51
CA ALA A 13 21.69 -19.42 58.73
C ALA A 13 21.98 -19.10 57.25
N ALA A 14 22.89 -19.84 56.63
CA ALA A 14 23.10 -19.80 55.19
C ALA A 14 21.83 -20.35 54.49
N PRO A 15 21.25 -19.64 53.51
CA PRO A 15 20.32 -20.29 52.60
C PRO A 15 21.13 -21.23 51.72
N ALA A 16 20.70 -22.48 51.65
CA ALA A 16 21.17 -23.43 50.65
C ALA A 16 21.02 -22.81 49.26
N LEU A 17 22.13 -22.72 48.52
CA LEU A 17 22.12 -22.43 47.10
C LEU A 17 21.34 -23.56 46.42
N ALA A 18 20.10 -23.27 46.06
CA ALA A 18 19.37 -24.07 45.10
C ALA A 18 20.18 -24.07 43.80
N ALA A 19 20.54 -25.25 43.31
CA ALA A 19 21.07 -25.42 41.97
C ALA A 19 19.97 -25.00 41.00
N GLU A 20 20.07 -23.80 40.43
CA GLU A 20 19.31 -23.43 39.26
C GLU A 20 19.70 -24.37 38.12
N ASP A 21 18.72 -25.09 37.56
CA ASP A 21 18.83 -25.80 36.29
C ASP A 21 19.34 -24.85 35.21
N ARG A 22 20.64 -24.92 34.90
CA ARG A 22 21.16 -24.31 33.68
C ARG A 22 20.55 -25.05 32.49
N LYS A 23 19.51 -24.47 31.87
CA LYS A 23 19.02 -24.89 30.55
C LYS A 23 20.22 -25.01 29.60
N GLU A 24 20.38 -26.17 28.98
CA GLU A 24 21.39 -26.38 27.93
C GLU A 24 21.19 -25.34 26.83
N GLN A 25 22.29 -24.74 26.36
CA GLN A 25 22.22 -23.76 25.26
C GLN A 25 21.84 -24.48 23.95
N PRO A 26 20.98 -23.90 23.12
CA PRO A 26 20.60 -24.50 21.84
C PRO A 26 21.79 -24.54 20.87
N PHE A 27 21.79 -25.55 20.00
CA PHE A 27 22.65 -25.54 18.81
C PHE A 27 22.19 -24.42 17.87
N GLU A 28 23.09 -23.93 17.02
CA GLU A 28 22.85 -22.82 16.11
C GLU A 28 22.98 -23.29 14.65
N CYS A 29 21.90 -23.12 13.88
CA CYS A 29 21.95 -23.09 12.43
C CYS A 29 22.10 -21.62 12.02
N ARG A 30 23.28 -21.25 11.50
CA ARG A 30 23.64 -19.84 11.27
C ARG A 30 23.32 -19.40 9.85
N PHE A 31 22.75 -18.21 9.71
CA PHE A 31 22.43 -17.65 8.40
C PHE A 31 23.71 -17.37 7.60
N THR A 32 23.69 -17.69 6.30
CA THR A 32 24.74 -17.37 5.35
C THR A 32 24.19 -16.57 4.17
N ASP A 33 24.97 -15.60 3.71
CA ASP A 33 24.78 -14.88 2.45
C ASP A 33 25.78 -15.31 1.37
N GLY A 34 26.66 -16.26 1.69
CA GLY A 34 27.62 -16.84 0.76
C GLY A 34 27.02 -17.99 -0.04
N SER A 35 27.40 -18.08 -1.30
CA SER A 35 27.12 -19.26 -2.13
C SER A 35 27.85 -20.48 -1.59
N ILE A 36 27.16 -21.62 -1.56
CA ILE A 36 27.69 -22.92 -1.20
C ILE A 36 27.61 -23.81 -2.44
N THR A 37 28.72 -24.45 -2.81
CA THR A 37 28.80 -25.34 -3.96
C THR A 37 28.78 -26.77 -3.46
N ILE A 38 27.68 -27.49 -3.72
CA ILE A 38 27.54 -28.87 -3.24
C ILE A 38 28.52 -29.80 -3.95
N ASP A 39 29.71 -29.98 -3.37
CA ASP A 39 30.80 -30.80 -3.90
C ASP A 39 31.35 -31.82 -2.89
N GLY A 40 30.84 -31.80 -1.65
CA GLY A 40 31.22 -32.73 -0.58
C GLY A 40 32.37 -32.22 0.29
N GLN A 41 32.81 -30.98 0.08
CA GLN A 41 33.85 -30.31 0.84
C GLN A 41 33.24 -29.18 1.72
N ALA A 42 34.04 -28.60 2.60
CA ALA A 42 33.63 -27.48 3.44
C ALA A 42 34.70 -26.39 3.43
N ASP A 43 35.16 -26.04 2.24
CA ASP A 43 36.23 -25.07 2.03
C ASP A 43 35.71 -23.63 1.87
N GLU A 44 34.40 -23.46 1.64
CA GLU A 44 33.78 -22.15 1.53
C GLU A 44 33.89 -21.34 2.82
N PRO A 45 34.03 -19.99 2.71
CA PRO A 45 34.08 -19.11 3.89
C PRO A 45 32.89 -19.27 4.84
N ALA A 46 31.69 -19.57 4.32
CA ALA A 46 30.48 -19.71 5.11
C ALA A 46 30.61 -20.82 6.18
N TRP A 47 31.21 -21.96 5.83
CA TRP A 47 31.38 -23.10 6.75
C TRP A 47 32.28 -22.80 7.94
N LYS A 48 33.20 -21.82 7.82
CA LYS A 48 34.10 -21.41 8.92
C LYS A 48 33.35 -20.77 10.08
N HIS A 49 32.20 -20.17 9.82
CA HIS A 49 31.37 -19.52 10.82
C HIS A 49 30.23 -20.42 11.31
N ALA A 50 30.03 -21.61 10.75
CA ALA A 50 29.05 -22.56 11.26
C ALA A 50 29.46 -23.11 12.64
N GLN A 51 28.49 -23.46 13.48
CA GLN A 51 28.80 -24.20 14.70
C GLN A 51 29.27 -25.62 14.33
N VAL A 52 30.41 -26.04 14.89
CA VAL A 52 30.89 -27.43 14.78
C VAL A 52 30.16 -28.28 15.82
N ILE A 53 29.53 -29.36 15.34
CA ILE A 53 28.85 -30.37 16.15
C ILE A 53 29.69 -31.65 16.09
N ASP A 54 30.44 -31.94 17.16
CA ASP A 54 31.46 -32.99 17.17
C ASP A 54 31.31 -34.03 18.31
N LYS A 55 30.27 -33.88 19.15
CA LYS A 55 30.03 -34.77 20.29
C LYS A 55 29.01 -35.86 19.97
N PHE A 56 29.37 -36.77 19.06
CA PHE A 56 28.54 -37.93 18.76
C PHE A 56 28.72 -39.03 19.82
N SER A 57 27.62 -39.59 20.31
CA SER A 57 27.60 -40.56 21.40
C SER A 57 26.52 -41.63 21.24
N LEU A 58 26.54 -42.64 22.12
CA LEU A 58 25.49 -43.65 22.28
C LEU A 58 24.67 -43.34 23.55
N PRO A 59 23.74 -42.38 23.51
CA PRO A 59 23.12 -41.82 24.70
C PRO A 59 22.07 -42.71 25.39
N TRP A 60 21.67 -43.82 24.76
CA TRP A 60 20.70 -44.80 25.31
C TRP A 60 21.35 -45.90 26.17
N LEU A 61 22.69 -45.97 26.20
CA LEU A 61 23.39 -46.90 27.06
C LEU A 61 23.25 -46.48 28.54
N ASN A 62 23.22 -47.45 29.45
CA ASN A 62 23.21 -47.19 30.89
C ASN A 62 24.38 -46.29 31.32
N GLU A 63 25.53 -46.46 30.66
CA GLU A 63 26.69 -45.56 30.75
C GLU A 63 26.93 -44.98 29.34
N PRO A 64 26.40 -43.78 29.03
CA PRO A 64 26.64 -43.13 27.75
C PRO A 64 28.13 -42.96 27.47
N ARG A 65 28.55 -43.31 26.26
CA ARG A 65 29.94 -43.15 25.80
C ARG A 65 30.00 -42.46 24.43
N PRO A 66 31.12 -41.78 24.10
CA PRO A 66 31.36 -41.30 22.75
C PRO A 66 31.34 -42.44 21.71
N ALA A 67 31.04 -42.07 20.46
CA ALA A 67 31.27 -42.92 19.29
C ALA A 67 32.76 -43.27 19.17
N LYS A 68 33.08 -44.44 18.60
CA LYS A 68 34.45 -44.92 18.40
C LYS A 68 35.18 -44.12 17.33
N THR A 69 34.44 -43.65 16.32
CA THR A 69 34.93 -42.81 15.23
C THR A 69 34.40 -41.39 15.35
N ALA A 70 35.20 -40.41 14.92
CA ALA A 70 34.81 -39.01 15.02
C ALA A 70 33.86 -38.62 13.87
N THR A 71 32.91 -37.74 14.21
CA THR A 71 31.99 -37.11 13.25
C THR A 71 31.96 -35.63 13.55
N ARG A 72 32.13 -34.79 12.52
CA ARG A 72 32.17 -33.33 12.63
C ARG A 72 31.13 -32.75 11.68
N ALA A 73 29.98 -32.35 12.21
CA ALA A 73 28.86 -31.83 11.44
C ALA A 73 28.70 -30.30 11.58
N ARG A 74 28.10 -29.68 10.56
CA ARG A 74 27.80 -28.24 10.50
C ARG A 74 26.45 -28.03 9.82
N LEU A 75 25.71 -27.02 10.28
CA LEU A 75 24.44 -26.59 9.68
C LEU A 75 24.49 -25.09 9.37
N LEU A 76 24.02 -24.73 8.18
CA LEU A 76 23.84 -23.34 7.74
C LEU A 76 22.47 -23.19 7.08
N TRP A 77 21.99 -21.96 6.93
CA TRP A 77 20.78 -21.70 6.17
C TRP A 77 20.83 -20.36 5.46
N ASP A 78 20.04 -20.20 4.40
CA ASP A 78 19.85 -18.93 3.71
C ASP A 78 18.36 -18.68 3.39
N ARG A 79 18.10 -17.79 2.43
CA ARG A 79 16.74 -17.43 2.01
C ARG A 79 16.00 -18.58 1.34
N GLU A 80 16.71 -19.52 0.73
CA GLU A 80 16.16 -20.55 -0.15
C GLU A 80 16.37 -21.98 0.35
N ASN A 81 17.42 -22.23 1.14
CA ASN A 81 17.87 -23.57 1.51
C ASN A 81 18.32 -23.68 2.98
N LEU A 82 18.20 -24.90 3.50
CA LEU A 82 18.95 -25.42 4.63
C LEU A 82 20.16 -26.19 4.09
N TYR A 83 21.34 -25.97 4.67
CA TYR A 83 22.58 -26.64 4.28
C TYR A 83 23.10 -27.52 5.41
N PHE A 84 23.71 -28.63 5.04
CA PHE A 84 24.39 -29.52 5.97
C PHE A 84 25.72 -29.99 5.42
N PHE A 85 26.68 -30.18 6.32
CA PHE A 85 27.96 -30.82 6.03
C PHE A 85 28.30 -31.77 7.18
N ALA A 86 28.83 -32.95 6.86
CA ALA A 86 29.39 -33.87 7.85
C ALA A 86 30.67 -34.50 7.33
N ASP A 87 31.72 -34.46 8.15
CA ASP A 87 32.98 -35.15 7.94
C ASP A 87 33.14 -36.27 8.96
N MET A 88 33.31 -37.49 8.47
CA MET A 88 33.22 -38.73 9.25
C MET A 88 34.48 -39.56 9.05
N ASP A 89 35.17 -39.89 10.16
CA ASP A 89 36.28 -40.84 10.13
C ASP A 89 35.73 -42.26 10.01
N ASP A 90 36.19 -43.05 9.05
CA ASP A 90 35.74 -44.42 8.83
C ASP A 90 36.90 -45.27 8.30
N ALA A 91 37.01 -46.52 8.77
CA ALA A 91 38.11 -47.41 8.44
C ALA A 91 37.80 -48.33 7.25
N ASP A 92 36.52 -48.56 6.93
CA ASP A 92 36.09 -49.37 5.78
C ASP A 92 34.73 -48.90 5.24
N LEU A 93 34.74 -48.20 4.11
CA LEU A 93 33.55 -47.57 3.54
C LEU A 93 32.61 -48.59 2.90
N PHE A 94 31.36 -48.61 3.36
CA PHE A 94 30.31 -49.53 2.90
C PHE A 94 29.01 -48.80 2.56
N ALA A 95 28.66 -48.79 1.27
CA ALA A 95 27.34 -48.43 0.80
C ALA A 95 26.99 -49.12 -0.53
N ASP A 96 26.18 -50.16 -0.48
CA ASP A 96 25.69 -50.93 -1.64
C ASP A 96 24.25 -50.58 -2.07
N VAL A 97 23.52 -49.84 -1.23
CA VAL A 97 22.24 -49.23 -1.58
C VAL A 97 22.51 -48.01 -2.46
N THR A 98 21.99 -48.03 -3.69
CA THR A 98 22.18 -46.96 -4.70
C THR A 98 20.87 -46.38 -5.25
N GLU A 99 19.75 -46.98 -4.89
CA GLU A 99 18.42 -46.52 -5.25
C GLU A 99 17.96 -45.35 -4.36
N HIS A 100 17.43 -44.29 -4.98
CA HIS A 100 16.80 -43.18 -4.24
C HIS A 100 15.69 -43.70 -3.33
N ASP A 101 15.65 -43.18 -2.10
CA ASP A 101 14.85 -43.65 -0.98
C ASP A 101 15.08 -45.11 -0.59
N GLY A 102 16.15 -45.77 -1.06
CA GLY A 102 16.56 -47.09 -0.59
C GLY A 102 16.73 -47.18 0.93
N LYS A 103 16.93 -48.38 1.45
CA LYS A 103 17.20 -48.57 2.90
C LYS A 103 18.63 -48.13 3.24
N THR A 104 18.91 -46.84 3.11
CA THR A 104 20.26 -46.26 3.26
C THR A 104 20.87 -46.52 4.64
N TRP A 105 20.04 -46.73 5.67
CA TRP A 105 20.48 -47.14 7.01
C TRP A 105 21.03 -48.58 7.12
N ASP A 106 20.93 -49.41 6.07
CA ASP A 106 21.61 -50.70 6.00
C ASP A 106 23.11 -50.55 5.60
N ASN A 107 23.61 -49.32 5.49
CA ASN A 107 24.96 -48.92 5.05
C ASN A 107 25.56 -47.82 5.95
N ASP A 108 26.80 -47.40 5.67
CA ASP A 108 27.35 -46.16 6.23
C ASP A 108 26.53 -44.96 5.77
N VAL A 109 25.84 -44.33 6.71
CA VAL A 109 24.87 -43.27 6.45
C VAL A 109 24.96 -42.15 7.47
N PHE A 110 24.74 -40.92 6.99
CA PHE A 110 24.51 -39.74 7.81
C PHE A 110 23.05 -39.33 7.70
N GLU A 111 22.39 -39.15 8.84
CA GLU A 111 20.96 -38.86 8.91
C GLU A 111 20.68 -37.55 9.65
N LEU A 112 19.66 -36.82 9.20
CA LEU A 112 19.19 -35.57 9.77
C LEU A 112 17.70 -35.67 10.05
N PHE A 113 17.31 -35.38 11.29
CA PHE A 113 15.91 -35.32 11.68
C PHE A 113 15.54 -33.92 12.14
N PHE A 114 14.43 -33.38 11.62
CA PHE A 114 13.95 -32.04 11.97
C PHE A 114 12.49 -32.05 12.39
N LYS A 115 12.22 -31.47 13.55
CA LYS A 115 10.88 -31.21 14.08
C LYS A 115 10.67 -29.70 14.20
N SER A 116 9.86 -29.15 13.32
CA SER A 116 9.69 -27.70 13.18
C SER A 116 8.75 -27.05 14.19
N ALA A 117 7.97 -27.82 14.95
CA ALA A 117 7.13 -27.29 16.03
C ALA A 117 6.94 -28.30 17.17
N ASN A 118 7.05 -27.83 18.41
CA ASN A 118 6.94 -28.66 19.61
C ASN A 118 5.52 -29.21 19.86
N ASP A 119 4.49 -28.44 19.51
CA ASP A 119 3.07 -28.78 19.73
C ASP A 119 2.42 -29.50 18.53
N LYS A 120 3.23 -29.88 17.53
CA LYS A 120 2.78 -30.55 16.29
C LYS A 120 3.45 -31.92 16.19
N GLN A 121 2.79 -32.86 15.52
CA GLN A 121 3.29 -34.24 15.44
C GLN A 121 4.30 -34.46 14.31
N GLY A 122 4.18 -33.71 13.21
CA GLY A 122 4.97 -33.91 12.01
C GLY A 122 6.47 -33.61 12.17
N TYR A 123 7.31 -34.38 11.49
CA TYR A 123 8.76 -34.21 11.44
C TYR A 123 9.33 -34.76 10.13
N PHE A 124 10.57 -34.37 9.80
CA PHE A 124 11.28 -34.77 8.60
C PHE A 124 12.47 -35.64 8.93
N GLU A 125 12.83 -36.47 7.97
CA GLU A 125 14.01 -37.33 7.95
C GLU A 125 14.69 -37.18 6.60
N PHE A 126 16.00 -36.98 6.63
CA PHE A 126 16.86 -36.91 5.44
C PHE A 126 18.09 -37.77 5.70
N GLN A 127 18.53 -38.55 4.71
CA GLN A 127 19.72 -39.37 4.81
C GLN A 127 20.57 -39.29 3.54
N VAL A 128 21.87 -39.42 3.71
CA VAL A 128 22.81 -39.61 2.60
C VAL A 128 23.83 -40.67 2.99
N ASN A 129 23.98 -41.72 2.18
CA ASN A 129 24.99 -42.77 2.40
C ASN A 129 26.31 -42.47 1.67
N ALA A 130 27.35 -43.26 1.93
CA ALA A 130 28.66 -43.09 1.31
C ALA A 130 28.66 -43.27 -0.24
N ALA A 131 27.63 -43.88 -0.83
CA ALA A 131 27.42 -43.95 -2.28
C ALA A 131 26.75 -42.68 -2.86
N ASN A 132 26.53 -41.65 -2.03
CA ASN A 132 25.75 -40.44 -2.34
C ASN A 132 24.27 -40.72 -2.65
N THR A 133 23.72 -41.79 -2.09
CA THR A 133 22.31 -42.14 -2.23
C THR A 133 21.50 -41.38 -1.21
N GLN A 134 20.42 -40.77 -1.67
CA GLN A 134 19.55 -39.91 -0.86
C GLN A 134 18.30 -40.67 -0.42
N PHE A 135 17.88 -40.39 0.81
CA PHE A 135 16.56 -40.74 1.34
C PHE A 135 15.94 -39.50 1.94
N ASP A 136 14.68 -39.20 1.60
CA ASP A 136 13.96 -38.08 2.19
C ASP A 136 12.50 -38.41 2.47
N MET A 137 12.04 -38.05 3.66
CA MET A 137 10.70 -38.40 4.11
C MET A 137 10.12 -37.35 5.05
N PHE A 138 8.82 -37.13 4.92
CA PHE A 138 8.02 -36.42 5.91
C PHE A 138 7.07 -37.39 6.59
N MET A 139 7.13 -37.44 7.92
CA MET A 139 6.25 -38.25 8.75
C MET A 139 5.18 -37.35 9.39
N PRO A 140 3.88 -37.49 9.06
CA PRO A 140 2.83 -36.66 9.65
C PRO A 140 2.64 -36.85 11.15
N GLN A 141 2.85 -38.08 11.64
CA GLN A 141 2.78 -38.46 13.05
C GLN A 141 3.58 -39.75 13.28
N ARG A 142 4.31 -39.85 14.40
CA ARG A 142 5.02 -41.08 14.77
C ARG A 142 4.03 -42.25 14.92
N GLY A 143 4.30 -43.36 14.25
CA GLY A 143 3.51 -44.60 14.35
C GLY A 143 2.19 -44.59 13.57
N GLN A 144 1.91 -43.58 12.75
CA GLN A 144 0.72 -43.56 11.89
C GLN A 144 1.09 -43.83 10.42
N GLY A 145 0.55 -44.90 9.84
CA GLY A 145 0.53 -45.12 8.38
C GLY A 145 1.73 -45.85 7.77
N ASP A 146 1.49 -46.37 6.56
CA ASP A 146 2.35 -47.21 5.74
C ASP A 146 3.68 -46.53 5.39
N PHE A 147 4.79 -47.01 5.96
CA PHE A 147 6.15 -46.51 5.68
C PHE A 147 6.44 -46.43 4.18
N GLU A 148 6.00 -47.43 3.42
CA GLU A 148 6.22 -47.49 1.96
C GLU A 148 5.45 -46.39 1.21
N LYS A 149 4.34 -45.92 1.79
CA LYS A 149 3.60 -44.78 1.25
C LYS A 149 4.34 -43.47 1.53
N HIS A 150 4.78 -43.24 2.77
CA HIS A 150 5.39 -41.98 3.17
C HIS A 150 6.76 -41.75 2.51
N LYS A 151 7.54 -42.82 2.35
CA LYS A 151 8.80 -42.83 1.62
C LYS A 151 8.66 -42.39 0.15
N LYS A 152 7.48 -42.57 -0.46
CA LYS A 152 7.21 -42.19 -1.87
C LYS A 152 6.41 -40.90 -1.99
N ASP A 153 6.08 -40.26 -0.88
CA ASP A 153 5.18 -39.12 -0.83
C ASP A 153 5.96 -37.81 -0.84
N GLY A 154 6.22 -37.28 -2.04
CA GLY A 154 6.81 -35.96 -2.27
C GLY A 154 8.09 -36.00 -3.10
N ASP A 155 8.48 -34.85 -3.62
CA ASP A 155 9.82 -34.61 -4.17
C ASP A 155 10.45 -33.52 -3.31
N PHE A 156 11.43 -33.90 -2.48
CA PHE A 156 12.09 -32.97 -1.58
C PHE A 156 13.25 -32.24 -2.23
N HIS A 157 13.58 -32.52 -3.49
CA HIS A 157 14.58 -31.80 -4.27
C HIS A 157 15.91 -31.60 -3.53
N MET A 158 16.26 -32.51 -2.62
CA MET A 158 17.53 -32.47 -1.90
C MET A 158 18.66 -32.66 -2.89
N LYS A 159 19.80 -32.03 -2.62
CA LYS A 159 21.04 -32.26 -3.38
C LYS A 159 22.14 -32.58 -2.41
N SER A 160 23.01 -33.51 -2.79
CA SER A 160 24.17 -33.90 -2.01
C SER A 160 25.33 -34.28 -2.90
N ALA A 161 26.54 -34.14 -2.36
CA ALA A 161 27.77 -34.64 -2.91
C ALA A 161 28.60 -35.29 -1.80
N VAL A 162 29.30 -36.37 -2.14
CA VAL A 162 30.13 -37.14 -1.22
C VAL A 162 31.56 -37.16 -1.70
N GLN A 163 32.49 -36.91 -0.78
CA GLN A 163 33.92 -37.06 -1.01
C GLN A 163 34.44 -38.23 -0.17
N LEU A 164 34.94 -39.27 -0.86
CA LEU A 164 35.55 -40.43 -0.22
C LEU A 164 37.05 -40.20 0.00
N ARG A 165 37.57 -40.69 1.14
CA ARG A 165 39.00 -40.82 1.41
C ARG A 165 39.33 -42.31 1.59
N GLY A 166 39.13 -43.08 0.52
CA GLY A 166 39.17 -44.53 0.55
C GLY A 166 38.56 -45.18 -0.68
N SER A 167 38.28 -46.49 -0.59
CA SER A 167 37.64 -47.28 -1.66
C SER A 167 36.24 -47.75 -1.23
N LEU A 168 35.19 -47.27 -1.90
CA LEU A 168 33.81 -47.69 -1.59
C LEU A 168 33.62 -49.21 -1.79
N ASN A 169 33.00 -49.87 -0.80
CA ASN A 169 32.64 -51.29 -0.80
C ASN A 169 33.82 -52.27 -0.83
N LYS A 170 35.03 -51.80 -0.53
CA LYS A 170 36.20 -52.67 -0.39
C LYS A 170 36.50 -52.86 1.10
N ARG A 171 35.84 -53.85 1.70
CA ARG A 171 35.86 -54.07 3.17
C ARG A 171 37.21 -54.54 3.75
N THR A 172 38.30 -54.48 2.99
CA THR A 172 39.61 -55.06 3.36
C THR A 172 40.79 -54.12 3.20
N ASP A 173 40.61 -52.90 2.69
CA ASP A 173 41.64 -51.85 2.73
C ASP A 173 41.42 -50.86 3.87
N ASP A 174 42.44 -50.03 4.10
CA ASP A 174 42.44 -49.04 5.18
C ASP A 174 41.97 -47.67 4.64
N ASP A 175 40.70 -47.36 4.89
CA ASP A 175 40.14 -46.05 4.53
C ASP A 175 40.46 -44.98 5.60
N LYS A 176 40.11 -43.73 5.28
CA LYS A 176 40.24 -42.55 6.17
C LYS A 176 38.91 -41.81 6.36
N GLY A 177 37.81 -42.41 5.92
CA GLY A 177 36.48 -41.85 6.04
C GLY A 177 35.96 -41.14 4.81
N TRP A 178 34.90 -40.37 5.02
CA TRP A 178 34.16 -39.70 3.96
C TRP A 178 33.52 -38.41 4.49
N SER A 179 33.16 -37.52 3.57
CA SER A 179 32.34 -36.36 3.89
C SER A 179 31.14 -36.27 2.97
N VAL A 180 30.07 -35.68 3.48
CA VAL A 180 28.87 -35.33 2.72
C VAL A 180 28.57 -33.86 2.91
N GLU A 181 28.23 -33.20 1.81
CA GLU A 181 27.66 -31.86 1.80
C GLU A 181 26.31 -31.91 1.09
N GLY A 182 25.33 -31.17 1.57
CA GLY A 182 24.03 -31.10 0.92
C GLY A 182 23.23 -29.85 1.22
N LEU A 183 22.18 -29.67 0.41
CA LEU A 183 21.17 -28.63 0.58
C LEU A 183 19.77 -29.22 0.49
N ILE A 184 18.86 -28.61 1.24
CA ILE A 184 17.43 -28.94 1.28
C ILE A 184 16.66 -27.63 1.04
N PRO A 185 15.97 -27.49 -0.10
CA PRO A 185 15.21 -26.28 -0.39
C PRO A 185 14.04 -26.07 0.59
N TRP A 186 13.78 -24.83 1.02
CA TRP A 186 12.64 -24.54 1.91
C TRP A 186 11.28 -24.89 1.31
N LYS A 187 11.18 -24.90 -0.03
CA LYS A 187 9.99 -25.38 -0.76
C LYS A 187 9.65 -26.83 -0.41
N SER A 188 10.63 -27.64 -0.04
CA SER A 188 10.49 -29.05 0.32
C SER A 188 9.96 -29.25 1.74
N LEU A 189 10.07 -28.22 2.59
CA LEU A 189 9.55 -28.22 3.96
C LEU A 189 8.20 -27.52 4.09
N MET A 190 7.55 -27.18 2.97
CA MET A 190 6.29 -26.40 2.95
C MET A 190 5.13 -27.07 3.66
N ARG A 191 5.16 -28.40 3.81
CA ARG A 191 4.22 -29.17 4.65
C ARG A 191 4.16 -28.65 6.09
N THR A 192 5.26 -28.10 6.61
CA THR A 192 5.30 -27.49 7.95
C THR A 192 5.55 -25.98 7.90
N GLY A 193 5.14 -25.33 6.82
CA GLY A 193 5.27 -23.88 6.65
C GLY A 193 6.58 -23.40 6.02
N GLY A 194 7.50 -24.31 5.67
CA GLY A 194 8.76 -23.96 5.02
C GLY A 194 9.74 -23.26 5.95
N ARG A 195 10.39 -22.21 5.44
CA ARG A 195 11.50 -21.49 6.10
C ARG A 195 11.19 -21.07 7.56
N PRO A 196 12.15 -21.18 8.48
CA PRO A 196 12.04 -20.65 9.84
C PRO A 196 12.09 -19.11 9.88
N ALA A 197 11.53 -18.54 10.93
CA ALA A 197 11.77 -17.15 11.32
C ALA A 197 13.16 -17.01 11.94
N VAL A 198 13.69 -15.79 11.94
CA VAL A 198 14.92 -15.46 12.69
C VAL A 198 14.68 -15.75 14.16
N ASP A 199 15.64 -16.40 14.80
CA ASP A 199 15.64 -16.86 16.19
C ASP A 199 14.58 -17.92 16.52
N GLU A 200 13.88 -18.47 15.53
CA GLU A 200 12.98 -19.62 15.73
C GLU A 200 13.78 -20.83 16.23
N ILE A 201 13.18 -21.60 17.14
CA ILE A 201 13.78 -22.81 17.70
C ILE A 201 13.00 -24.02 17.20
N TRP A 202 13.69 -24.88 16.45
CA TRP A 202 13.22 -26.22 16.12
C TRP A 202 13.86 -27.25 17.03
N LYS A 203 13.43 -28.50 16.90
CA LYS A 203 14.11 -29.66 17.49
C LYS A 203 14.79 -30.46 16.40
N PHE A 204 15.98 -30.98 16.66
CA PHE A 204 16.71 -31.80 15.70
C PHE A 204 17.57 -32.89 16.37
N THR A 205 18.00 -33.86 15.56
CA THR A 205 19.15 -34.71 15.87
C THR A 205 19.90 -35.02 14.57
N LEU A 206 21.21 -35.16 14.67
CA LEU A 206 22.07 -35.67 13.60
C LEU A 206 22.56 -37.05 14.03
N CYS A 207 22.49 -38.02 13.13
CA CYS A 207 22.79 -39.41 13.43
C CYS A 207 23.77 -39.99 12.42
N ARG A 208 24.49 -41.03 12.83
CA ARG A 208 25.43 -41.78 12.00
C ARG A 208 25.28 -43.27 12.27
N TYR A 209 25.27 -44.05 11.19
CA TYR A 209 25.50 -45.49 11.22
C TYR A 209 26.91 -45.72 10.67
N ASP A 210 27.71 -46.47 11.42
CA ASP A 210 29.07 -46.87 11.04
C ASP A 210 29.13 -48.40 11.04
N TYR A 211 29.29 -48.98 9.85
CA TYR A 211 29.26 -50.42 9.61
C TYR A 211 30.64 -51.08 9.70
N CYS A 212 31.64 -50.41 10.28
CA CYS A 212 33.02 -50.88 10.30
C CYS A 212 33.13 -52.36 10.68
N VAL A 213 33.84 -53.16 9.87
CA VAL A 213 33.97 -54.62 10.08
C VAL A 213 34.64 -54.99 11.41
N THR A 214 35.37 -54.05 12.01
CA THR A 214 36.08 -54.28 13.28
C THR A 214 35.17 -54.11 14.50
N PHE A 215 33.93 -53.66 14.31
CA PHE A 215 32.96 -53.48 15.39
C PHE A 215 32.06 -54.72 15.55
N ASP A 216 31.54 -54.92 16.76
CA ASP A 216 30.55 -55.96 17.06
C ASP A 216 29.15 -55.54 16.56
N GLY A 217 29.01 -55.38 15.25
CA GLY A 217 27.82 -54.85 14.57
C GLY A 217 27.89 -53.34 14.30
N PRO A 218 26.88 -52.75 13.62
CA PRO A 218 26.87 -51.34 13.28
C PRO A 218 26.85 -50.47 14.53
N GLU A 219 27.68 -49.45 14.57
CA GLU A 219 27.67 -48.46 15.63
C GLU A 219 26.74 -47.30 15.26
N LEU A 220 25.63 -47.20 15.99
CA LEU A 220 24.67 -46.11 15.88
C LEU A 220 25.09 -45.00 16.84
N SER A 221 25.23 -43.77 16.35
CA SER A 221 25.54 -42.62 17.21
C SER A 221 24.72 -41.40 16.81
N ASN A 222 24.53 -40.46 17.75
CA ASN A 222 23.90 -39.17 17.46
C ASN A 222 24.51 -38.03 18.28
N CYS A 223 24.12 -36.80 17.96
CA CYS A 223 24.62 -35.59 18.61
C CYS A 223 23.95 -35.25 19.97
N LEU A 224 23.17 -36.17 20.55
CA LEU A 224 22.46 -35.93 21.82
C LEU A 224 23.32 -36.38 23.01
N ALA A 225 23.17 -35.69 24.14
CA ALA A 225 23.89 -36.01 25.37
C ALA A 225 23.25 -37.17 26.16
N LYS A 226 21.92 -37.33 26.07
CA LYS A 226 21.12 -38.34 26.79
C LYS A 226 19.88 -38.73 25.98
N SER A 227 19.45 -39.98 26.14
CA SER A 227 18.20 -40.53 25.60
C SER A 227 17.27 -40.87 26.77
N SER A 228 15.97 -40.65 26.60
CA SER A 228 14.97 -41.07 27.59
C SER A 228 14.50 -42.51 27.39
N VAL A 229 14.88 -43.14 26.26
CA VAL A 229 14.61 -44.54 25.94
C VAL A 229 15.89 -45.40 25.99
N PRO A 230 15.83 -46.64 26.52
CA PRO A 230 17.02 -47.48 26.74
C PRO A 230 17.43 -48.28 25.47
N LYS A 231 17.18 -47.73 24.28
CA LYS A 231 17.53 -48.32 22.98
C LYS A 231 17.80 -47.21 21.96
N ALA A 232 18.49 -47.54 20.87
CA ALA A 232 18.59 -46.64 19.73
C ALA A 232 17.20 -46.46 19.10
N ASP A 233 16.69 -45.23 19.08
CA ASP A 233 15.43 -44.84 18.44
C ASP A 233 15.53 -43.39 17.95
N PHE A 234 15.94 -43.21 16.70
CA PHE A 234 16.12 -41.88 16.12
C PHE A 234 14.80 -41.16 15.79
N HIS A 235 13.66 -41.85 15.89
CA HIS A 235 12.33 -41.25 15.73
C HIS A 235 11.72 -40.77 17.07
N HIS A 236 12.44 -40.93 18.18
CA HIS A 236 12.04 -40.44 19.51
C HIS A 236 12.30 -38.92 19.67
N TRP A 237 11.53 -38.12 18.93
CA TRP A 237 11.74 -36.67 18.81
C TRP A 237 11.56 -35.86 20.10
N GLU A 238 11.05 -36.46 21.18
CA GLU A 238 11.03 -35.86 22.52
C GLU A 238 12.44 -35.53 23.00
N ASP A 239 13.42 -36.39 22.67
CA ASP A 239 14.83 -36.27 23.06
C ASP A 239 15.64 -35.31 22.16
N TYR A 240 15.08 -34.91 21.02
CA TYR A 240 15.79 -34.02 20.08
C TYR A 240 16.23 -32.72 20.75
N ALA A 241 17.46 -32.31 20.44
CA ALA A 241 18.06 -31.10 20.95
C ALA A 241 17.42 -29.84 20.31
N PRO A 242 17.39 -28.69 21.02
CA PRO A 242 16.94 -27.45 20.44
C PRO A 242 17.95 -26.90 19.41
N LEU A 243 17.46 -26.50 18.24
CA LEU A 243 18.20 -25.85 17.15
C LEU A 243 17.64 -24.45 16.91
N LYS A 244 18.45 -23.43 17.14
CA LYS A 244 18.11 -22.04 16.92
C LYS A 244 18.55 -21.59 15.51
N PHE A 245 17.64 -21.02 14.73
CA PHE A 245 17.93 -20.41 13.44
C PHE A 245 18.42 -18.98 13.62
N VAL A 246 19.73 -18.80 13.70
CA VAL A 246 20.35 -17.49 13.91
C VAL A 246 20.32 -16.70 12.61
N GLY A 247 19.71 -15.52 12.63
CA GLY A 247 19.64 -14.62 11.48
C GLY A 247 20.97 -13.92 11.14
N PRO A 248 20.97 -13.03 10.13
CA PRO A 248 22.16 -12.30 9.71
C PRO A 248 22.80 -11.51 10.86
N LYS A 249 24.12 -11.64 11.03
CA LYS A 249 24.95 -10.83 11.94
C LYS A 249 26.24 -10.42 11.26
N LYS A 250 26.81 -9.28 11.64
CA LYS A 250 28.02 -8.74 10.98
C LYS A 250 29.20 -9.69 11.12
N GLU A 251 29.34 -10.32 12.28
CA GLU A 251 30.40 -11.27 12.61
C GLU A 251 30.23 -12.66 11.96
N LEU A 252 29.05 -12.96 11.41
CA LEU A 252 28.74 -14.23 10.74
C LEU A 252 28.64 -14.12 9.22
N SER A 253 28.56 -12.91 8.68
CA SER A 253 28.38 -12.68 7.24
C SER A 253 29.70 -12.80 6.48
N VAL A 254 29.65 -13.40 5.29
CA VAL A 254 30.84 -13.55 4.44
C VAL A 254 31.17 -12.26 3.66
N LYS A 255 30.23 -11.32 3.60
CA LYS A 255 30.38 -10.04 2.90
C LYS A 255 30.05 -8.86 3.84
N PRO A 256 30.90 -7.82 3.92
CA PRO A 256 30.58 -6.60 4.69
C PRO A 256 29.23 -5.98 4.30
N TRP A 257 28.49 -5.48 5.29
CA TRP A 257 27.19 -4.84 5.08
C TRP A 257 26.88 -3.74 6.09
N GLY A 258 25.88 -2.93 5.72
CA GLY A 258 25.24 -1.91 6.56
C GLY A 258 25.87 -0.53 6.45
N VAL A 259 25.26 0.42 7.15
CA VAL A 259 25.75 1.81 7.24
C VAL A 259 26.87 1.88 8.31
N PRO A 260 27.97 2.62 8.07
CA PRO A 260 28.94 2.94 9.11
C PRO A 260 28.22 3.52 10.34
N ASN A 261 28.49 2.99 11.53
CA ASN A 261 27.83 3.41 12.79
C ASN A 261 26.29 3.24 12.80
N ASN A 262 25.79 2.05 12.45
CA ASN A 262 24.36 1.70 12.56
C ASN A 262 23.84 1.81 14.00
N GLN A 263 23.41 3.01 14.39
CA GLN A 263 22.78 3.31 15.67
C GLN A 263 21.30 3.63 15.43
N PRO A 264 20.39 3.29 16.36
CA PRO A 264 18.99 3.67 16.25
C PRO A 264 18.85 5.20 16.24
N LEU A 265 18.05 5.74 15.31
CA LEU A 265 17.79 7.17 15.22
C LEU A 265 16.85 7.63 16.34
N THR A 266 17.35 8.36 17.32
CA THR A 266 16.57 8.86 18.47
C THR A 266 16.40 10.38 18.48
N THR A 267 17.03 11.08 17.53
CA THR A 267 17.13 12.55 17.54
C THR A 267 16.11 13.27 16.69
N SER A 268 15.34 12.56 15.85
CA SER A 268 14.37 13.17 14.95
C SER A 268 13.34 14.02 15.71
N ARG A 269 13.14 15.25 15.25
CA ARG A 269 12.13 16.20 15.75
C ARG A 269 11.10 16.57 14.70
N VAL A 270 11.13 15.92 13.54
CA VAL A 270 10.22 16.21 12.42
C VAL A 270 8.88 15.51 12.66
N ILE A 271 8.08 16.07 13.56
CA ILE A 271 6.73 15.61 13.91
C ILE A 271 5.81 16.82 14.09
N GLY A 272 4.53 16.65 13.80
CA GLY A 272 3.55 17.72 13.86
C GLY A 272 3.45 18.51 12.56
N SER A 273 3.02 19.76 12.65
CA SER A 273 2.81 20.66 11.52
C SER A 273 3.48 22.02 11.81
N PRO A 274 4.09 22.67 10.79
CA PRO A 274 4.53 24.05 10.92
C PRO A 274 3.37 25.04 10.97
N GLU A 275 2.21 24.64 10.45
CA GLU A 275 1.01 25.46 10.42
C GLU A 275 0.26 25.35 11.75
N PRO A 276 -0.38 26.44 12.22
CA PRO A 276 -1.25 26.35 13.37
C PRO A 276 -2.34 25.30 13.13
N PRO A 277 -2.83 24.63 14.18
CA PRO A 277 -3.91 23.68 14.03
C PRO A 277 -5.11 24.36 13.37
N LEU A 278 -5.79 23.61 12.50
CA LEU A 278 -7.04 24.08 11.91
C LEU A 278 -8.08 24.33 13.00
N PRO A 279 -9.02 25.26 12.78
CA PRO A 279 -9.92 25.76 13.83
C PRO A 279 -10.82 24.68 14.43
N TYR A 280 -10.98 23.53 13.76
CA TYR A 280 -11.79 22.43 14.22
C TYR A 280 -11.09 21.07 14.14
N ARG A 281 -11.59 20.12 14.93
CA ARG A 281 -11.25 18.69 14.94
C ARG A 281 -12.52 17.85 14.87
N THR A 282 -12.36 16.55 14.59
CA THR A 282 -13.49 15.61 14.48
C THR A 282 -13.57 14.66 15.68
N VAL A 283 -14.78 14.39 16.16
CA VAL A 283 -15.05 13.44 17.25
C VAL A 283 -16.13 12.45 16.83
N ARG A 284 -15.91 11.14 17.04
CA ARG A 284 -16.85 10.10 16.61
C ARG A 284 -18.20 10.27 17.33
N ALA A 285 -19.28 10.42 16.55
CA ALA A 285 -20.62 10.67 17.08
C ALA A 285 -21.26 9.42 17.68
N PHE A 286 -21.04 8.26 17.05
CA PHE A 286 -21.64 6.98 17.45
C PHE A 286 -20.53 5.94 17.73
N PRO A 287 -19.84 6.01 18.88
CA PRO A 287 -18.67 5.20 19.17
C PRO A 287 -18.94 3.69 19.30
N LYS A 288 -20.18 3.31 19.61
CA LYS A 288 -20.59 1.91 19.83
C LYS A 288 -21.25 1.27 18.61
N LEU A 289 -21.47 2.04 17.53
CA LEU A 289 -22.17 1.60 16.33
C LEU A 289 -21.16 1.22 15.24
N PRO A 290 -20.97 -0.08 14.94
CA PRO A 290 -20.15 -0.50 13.81
C PRO A 290 -20.82 -0.08 12.50
N MET A 291 -20.06 0.58 11.63
CA MET A 291 -20.56 1.06 10.35
C MET A 291 -19.46 0.96 9.29
N SER A 292 -19.82 0.43 8.13
CA SER A 292 -18.94 0.31 6.97
C SER A 292 -19.50 1.15 5.83
N PHE A 293 -18.63 1.96 5.23
CA PHE A 293 -18.92 2.71 4.00
C PHE A 293 -20.27 3.47 4.00
N PRO A 294 -20.54 4.33 5.02
CA PRO A 294 -21.74 5.16 5.00
C PRO A 294 -21.71 6.21 3.87
N ILE A 295 -22.86 6.44 3.24
CA ILE A 295 -23.01 7.37 2.10
C ILE A 295 -23.88 8.59 2.45
N THR A 296 -25.06 8.34 3.03
CA THR A 296 -26.06 9.37 3.34
C THR A 296 -26.70 9.06 4.67
N LEU A 297 -26.94 10.09 5.48
CA LEU A 297 -27.71 10.05 6.71
C LEU A 297 -28.82 11.08 6.63
N MET A 298 -30.05 10.65 6.84
CA MET A 298 -31.22 11.53 6.85
C MET A 298 -32.03 11.29 8.12
N ARG A 299 -32.33 12.37 8.83
CA ARG A 299 -33.18 12.32 10.02
C ARG A 299 -34.62 12.01 9.61
N GLN A 300 -35.23 11.04 10.27
CA GLN A 300 -36.65 10.76 10.12
C GLN A 300 -37.48 11.85 10.82
N PRO A 301 -38.39 12.56 10.11
CA PRO A 301 -39.19 13.62 10.72
C PRO A 301 -40.07 13.08 11.86
N GLY A 302 -40.12 13.82 12.97
CA GLY A 302 -40.97 13.49 14.11
C GLY A 302 -40.42 12.40 15.04
N SER A 303 -39.19 11.91 14.83
CA SER A 303 -38.54 10.93 15.71
C SER A 303 -37.07 11.28 15.99
N ASP A 304 -36.44 10.41 16.79
CA ASP A 304 -35.01 10.34 17.08
C ASP A 304 -34.32 9.23 16.26
N LEU A 305 -34.89 8.88 15.09
CA LEU A 305 -34.34 7.85 14.20
C LEU A 305 -33.65 8.50 13.00
N PHE A 306 -32.54 7.91 12.58
CA PHE A 306 -31.93 8.15 11.28
C PHE A 306 -32.22 7.02 10.32
N LEU A 307 -32.33 7.36 9.04
CA LEU A 307 -32.10 6.42 7.94
C LEU A 307 -30.68 6.65 7.40
N VAL A 308 -29.99 5.56 7.11
CA VAL A 308 -28.62 5.58 6.60
C VAL A 308 -28.48 4.66 5.40
N ILE A 309 -27.76 5.12 4.37
CA ILE A 309 -27.31 4.28 3.25
C ILE A 309 -25.90 3.78 3.57
N VAL A 310 -25.70 2.46 3.54
CA VAL A 310 -24.41 1.80 3.83
C VAL A 310 -24.06 0.75 2.76
N GLN A 311 -22.79 0.33 2.74
CA GLN A 311 -22.28 -0.75 1.90
C GLN A 311 -21.40 -1.70 2.72
N ASP A 312 -21.33 -2.97 2.33
CA ASP A 312 -20.44 -3.94 2.97
C ASP A 312 -18.99 -3.80 2.48
N ARG A 313 -18.83 -3.40 1.21
CA ARG A 313 -17.54 -3.08 0.58
C ARG A 313 -17.73 -1.94 -0.43
N PRO A 314 -16.66 -1.23 -0.85
CA PRO A 314 -16.78 -0.17 -1.86
C PRO A 314 -17.47 -0.70 -3.12
N TYR A 315 -18.40 0.08 -3.66
CA TYR A 315 -19.14 -0.22 -4.89
C TYR A 315 -20.03 -1.49 -4.86
N SER A 316 -20.30 -2.07 -3.68
CA SER A 316 -21.32 -3.11 -3.57
C SER A 316 -22.73 -2.55 -3.60
N THR A 317 -23.72 -3.43 -3.76
CA THR A 317 -25.13 -3.12 -3.52
C THR A 317 -25.28 -2.38 -2.19
N THR A 318 -26.04 -1.28 -2.21
CA THR A 318 -26.31 -0.49 -1.00
C THR A 318 -27.49 -1.06 -0.22
N ARG A 319 -27.42 -0.91 1.09
CA ARG A 319 -28.51 -1.23 2.02
C ARG A 319 -28.96 0.03 2.73
N ILE A 320 -30.26 0.13 2.99
CA ILE A 320 -30.83 1.18 3.82
C ILE A 320 -31.08 0.57 5.19
N CYS A 321 -30.52 1.22 6.20
CA CYS A 321 -30.66 0.85 7.58
C CYS A 321 -31.24 2.01 8.39
N ARG A 322 -31.65 1.71 9.61
CA ARG A 322 -32.15 2.65 10.61
C ARG A 322 -31.43 2.47 11.94
N PHE A 323 -31.22 3.55 12.67
CA PHE A 323 -30.75 3.51 14.06
C PHE A 323 -31.18 4.78 14.81
N LYS A 324 -31.03 4.76 16.14
CA LYS A 324 -31.36 5.90 17.01
C LYS A 324 -30.24 6.94 16.99
N ASP A 325 -30.60 8.22 16.95
CA ASP A 325 -29.71 9.36 17.17
C ASP A 325 -29.25 9.40 18.64
N SER A 326 -28.27 8.57 18.97
CA SER A 326 -27.73 8.41 20.31
C SER A 326 -26.32 7.83 20.25
N PRO A 327 -25.35 8.34 21.03
CA PRO A 327 -24.02 7.75 21.13
C PRO A 327 -24.03 6.32 21.70
N GLU A 328 -25.14 5.92 22.32
CA GLU A 328 -25.38 4.59 22.88
C GLU A 328 -25.89 3.57 21.85
N SER A 329 -26.13 3.97 20.60
CA SER A 329 -26.56 3.05 19.54
C SER A 329 -25.49 2.01 19.24
N THR A 330 -25.90 0.74 19.18
CA THR A 330 -25.01 -0.41 18.97
C THR A 330 -25.26 -1.18 17.68
N GLU A 331 -26.45 -1.04 17.08
CA GLU A 331 -26.86 -1.86 15.94
C GLU A 331 -27.59 -1.03 14.88
N LEU A 332 -27.46 -1.48 13.63
CA LEU A 332 -28.19 -0.98 12.47
C LEU A 332 -29.36 -1.92 12.18
N GLU A 333 -30.59 -1.42 12.31
CA GLU A 333 -31.79 -2.13 11.87
C GLU A 333 -31.85 -2.10 10.33
N HIS A 334 -31.94 -3.25 9.69
CA HIS A 334 -32.08 -3.35 8.24
C HIS A 334 -33.51 -2.98 7.78
N ILE A 335 -33.62 -2.17 6.72
CA ILE A 335 -34.91 -1.68 6.20
C ILE A 335 -35.16 -2.13 4.76
N LEU A 336 -34.16 -1.97 3.87
CA LEU A 336 -34.30 -2.25 2.45
C LEU A 336 -32.95 -2.58 1.82
N ASP A 337 -32.90 -3.63 1.01
CA ASP A 337 -31.80 -3.85 0.06
C ASP A 337 -32.17 -3.25 -1.28
N GLN A 338 -31.22 -2.56 -1.92
CA GLN A 338 -31.39 -2.26 -3.33
C GLN A 338 -31.29 -3.54 -4.18
N PRO A 339 -31.89 -3.56 -5.38
CA PRO A 339 -31.69 -4.67 -6.32
C PRO A 339 -30.21 -4.96 -6.55
N LYS A 340 -29.90 -6.18 -6.98
CA LYS A 340 -28.53 -6.60 -7.27
C LYS A 340 -27.84 -5.58 -8.19
N ASP A 341 -26.61 -5.19 -7.83
CA ASP A 341 -25.81 -4.16 -8.51
C ASP A 341 -26.42 -2.73 -8.47
N GLY A 342 -27.41 -2.52 -7.60
CA GLY A 342 -28.07 -1.23 -7.35
C GLY A 342 -27.38 -0.43 -6.24
N THR A 343 -27.22 0.87 -6.47
CA THR A 343 -26.57 1.81 -5.56
C THR A 343 -27.48 3.01 -5.30
N ALA A 344 -27.86 3.22 -4.04
CA ALA A 344 -28.60 4.38 -3.58
C ALA A 344 -27.65 5.52 -3.17
N TYR A 345 -28.07 6.76 -3.46
CA TYR A 345 -27.26 7.96 -3.25
C TYR A 345 -27.93 8.96 -2.31
N GLY A 346 -29.25 9.16 -2.45
CA GLY A 346 -30.00 10.19 -1.73
C GLY A 346 -31.26 9.66 -1.04
N ILE A 347 -31.63 10.31 0.05
CA ILE A 347 -32.90 10.08 0.78
C ILE A 347 -33.54 11.45 1.04
N ALA A 348 -34.84 11.59 0.76
CA ALA A 348 -35.62 12.74 1.16
C ALA A 348 -36.97 12.31 1.73
N PHE A 349 -37.35 12.89 2.86
CA PHE A 349 -38.72 12.77 3.37
C PHE A 349 -39.59 13.87 2.77
N HIS A 350 -40.85 13.54 2.48
CA HIS A 350 -41.80 14.55 2.03
C HIS A 350 -42.00 15.63 3.11
N PRO A 351 -42.16 16.93 2.76
CA PRO A 351 -42.43 17.98 3.75
C PRO A 351 -43.70 17.72 4.58
N LYS A 352 -44.63 16.93 4.03
CA LYS A 352 -45.86 16.45 4.68
C LYS A 352 -45.74 15.00 5.20
N PHE A 353 -44.54 14.52 5.53
CA PHE A 353 -44.32 13.13 5.99
C PHE A 353 -45.24 12.72 7.14
N ALA A 354 -45.51 13.63 8.09
CA ALA A 354 -46.41 13.39 9.21
C ALA A 354 -47.85 13.01 8.79
N THR A 355 -48.28 13.40 7.58
CA THR A 355 -49.62 13.07 7.06
C THR A 355 -49.58 11.96 6.01
N ASN A 356 -48.62 11.99 5.08
CA ASN A 356 -48.57 11.06 3.94
C ASN A 356 -47.61 9.86 4.10
N GLY A 357 -46.63 9.94 5.01
CA GLY A 357 -45.64 8.89 5.22
C GLY A 357 -44.66 8.68 4.06
N TYR A 358 -44.54 9.64 3.12
CA TYR A 358 -43.73 9.44 1.90
C TYR A 358 -42.23 9.69 2.12
N VAL A 359 -41.43 8.75 1.64
CA VAL A 359 -39.96 8.81 1.59
C VAL A 359 -39.50 8.51 0.17
N TYR A 360 -38.54 9.28 -0.32
CA TYR A 360 -37.99 9.19 -1.67
C TYR A 360 -36.54 8.73 -1.59
N ILE A 361 -36.18 7.76 -2.42
CA ILE A 361 -34.82 7.23 -2.52
C ILE A 361 -34.37 7.36 -3.97
N GLY A 362 -33.26 8.07 -4.18
CA GLY A 362 -32.59 8.14 -5.48
C GLY A 362 -31.50 7.10 -5.58
N TRP A 363 -31.54 6.28 -6.64
CA TRP A 363 -30.63 5.15 -6.83
C TRP A 363 -30.42 4.83 -8.31
N ASN A 364 -29.30 4.17 -8.62
CA ASN A 364 -28.97 3.67 -9.96
C ASN A 364 -28.86 2.14 -9.92
N GLY A 365 -29.35 1.45 -10.94
CA GLY A 365 -29.21 0.01 -11.04
C GLY A 365 -29.68 -0.54 -12.39
N PRO A 366 -29.61 -1.88 -12.57
CA PRO A 366 -29.99 -2.53 -13.82
C PRO A 366 -31.43 -2.20 -14.29
N MET A 367 -31.61 -2.20 -15.61
CA MET A 367 -32.91 -2.16 -16.28
C MET A 367 -33.32 -3.59 -16.64
N GLU A 368 -34.22 -4.17 -15.85
CA GLU A 368 -34.57 -5.60 -15.99
C GLU A 368 -35.28 -5.93 -17.30
N ASP A 369 -36.01 -4.98 -17.85
CA ASP A 369 -36.74 -5.06 -19.12
C ASP A 369 -35.82 -5.02 -20.34
N LYS A 370 -34.54 -4.65 -20.17
CA LYS A 370 -33.57 -4.54 -21.27
C LYS A 370 -32.67 -5.77 -21.38
N PRO A 371 -32.31 -6.18 -22.61
CA PRO A 371 -31.36 -7.27 -22.82
C PRO A 371 -29.97 -6.86 -22.29
N ALA A 372 -29.21 -7.85 -21.84
CA ALA A 372 -27.80 -7.66 -21.52
C ALA A 372 -26.97 -7.50 -22.80
N ASP A 373 -25.82 -6.83 -22.69
CA ASP A 373 -24.79 -6.77 -23.73
C ASP A 373 -24.08 -8.14 -23.91
N LYS A 374 -23.09 -8.19 -24.81
CA LYS A 374 -22.36 -9.43 -25.15
C LYS A 374 -21.54 -9.96 -23.97
N GLU A 375 -21.22 -9.09 -23.03
CA GLU A 375 -20.47 -9.35 -21.81
C GLU A 375 -21.40 -9.71 -20.64
N GLY A 376 -22.72 -9.77 -20.86
CA GLY A 376 -23.73 -10.15 -19.88
C GLY A 376 -24.14 -9.02 -18.93
N LYS A 377 -23.79 -7.77 -19.20
CA LYS A 377 -24.18 -6.60 -18.39
C LYS A 377 -25.46 -5.97 -18.93
N LYS A 378 -26.42 -5.70 -18.05
CA LYS A 378 -27.62 -4.94 -18.38
C LYS A 378 -27.32 -3.43 -18.38
N PRO A 379 -27.98 -2.64 -19.25
CA PRO A 379 -27.95 -1.19 -19.13
C PRO A 379 -28.53 -0.76 -17.78
N LYS A 380 -28.09 0.39 -17.29
CA LYS A 380 -28.49 0.92 -15.98
C LYS A 380 -29.28 2.21 -16.12
N ALA A 381 -30.16 2.45 -15.16
CA ALA A 381 -30.90 3.71 -15.05
C ALA A 381 -30.76 4.28 -13.64
N THR A 382 -30.59 5.60 -13.57
CA THR A 382 -30.85 6.35 -12.34
C THR A 382 -32.35 6.59 -12.24
N ARG A 383 -32.89 6.41 -11.05
CA ARG A 383 -34.32 6.54 -10.77
C ARG A 383 -34.56 7.04 -9.36
N VAL A 384 -35.66 7.78 -9.19
CA VAL A 384 -36.18 8.13 -7.87
C VAL A 384 -37.43 7.33 -7.59
N THR A 385 -37.41 6.59 -6.50
CA THR A 385 -38.53 5.75 -6.06
C THR A 385 -39.11 6.28 -4.76
N ARG A 386 -40.42 6.48 -4.74
CA ARG A 386 -41.19 6.81 -3.54
C ARG A 386 -41.65 5.53 -2.85
N TYR A 387 -41.53 5.50 -1.54
CA TYR A 387 -42.09 4.48 -0.65
C TYR A 387 -42.95 5.14 0.42
N THR A 388 -43.72 4.33 1.14
CA THR A 388 -44.52 4.73 2.28
C THR A 388 -43.97 4.09 3.55
N MET A 389 -43.93 4.88 4.61
CA MET A 389 -43.60 4.47 5.97
C MET A 389 -44.76 4.83 6.90
N ASP A 390 -44.99 4.00 7.92
CA ASP A 390 -45.95 4.33 8.98
C ASP A 390 -45.59 5.67 9.63
N ARG A 391 -46.60 6.44 10.03
CA ARG A 391 -46.43 7.79 10.61
C ARG A 391 -46.28 7.78 12.13
N GLN A 392 -46.31 6.59 12.73
CA GLN A 392 -46.28 6.35 14.17
C GLN A 392 -45.36 5.18 14.46
N VAL A 393 -44.87 5.09 15.69
CA VAL A 393 -44.03 3.97 16.16
C VAL A 393 -44.76 2.63 15.89
N PRO A 394 -44.09 1.62 15.29
CA PRO A 394 -42.65 1.49 15.08
C PRO A 394 -42.11 1.98 13.71
N TYR A 395 -42.85 2.86 13.00
CA TYR A 395 -42.45 3.43 11.72
C TYR A 395 -42.09 2.35 10.69
N ARG A 396 -42.99 1.39 10.44
CA ARG A 396 -42.73 0.30 9.50
C ARG A 396 -42.56 0.86 8.09
N PHE A 397 -41.48 0.48 7.43
CA PHE A 397 -41.26 0.75 6.02
C PHE A 397 -41.96 -0.31 5.18
N ASP A 398 -42.67 0.10 4.12
CA ASP A 398 -43.34 -0.83 3.21
C ASP A 398 -42.61 -0.88 1.84
N PRO A 399 -41.74 -1.88 1.60
CA PRO A 399 -41.09 -2.05 0.30
C PRO A 399 -42.06 -2.27 -0.86
N ALA A 400 -43.26 -2.81 -0.61
CA ALA A 400 -44.25 -3.08 -1.66
C ALA A 400 -44.96 -1.81 -2.14
N SER A 401 -44.84 -0.70 -1.40
CA SER A 401 -45.40 0.61 -1.78
C SER A 401 -44.57 1.39 -2.81
N ALA A 402 -43.54 0.77 -3.38
CA ALA A 402 -42.60 1.38 -4.32
C ALA A 402 -43.32 1.97 -5.55
N VAL A 403 -43.08 3.26 -5.82
CA VAL A 403 -43.53 3.96 -7.03
C VAL A 403 -42.36 4.70 -7.66
N GLU A 404 -42.01 4.36 -8.90
CA GLU A 404 -41.01 5.12 -9.67
C GLU A 404 -41.60 6.48 -10.06
N ILE A 405 -40.93 7.56 -9.64
CA ILE A 405 -41.36 8.94 -9.90
C ILE A 405 -40.77 9.43 -11.21
N ILE A 406 -39.47 9.26 -11.40
CA ILE A 406 -38.72 9.67 -12.59
C ILE A 406 -37.51 8.76 -12.77
N SER A 407 -37.14 8.48 -14.02
CA SER A 407 -35.97 7.67 -14.36
C SER A 407 -35.33 8.09 -15.70
N TRP A 408 -34.04 7.81 -15.84
CA TRP A 408 -33.28 8.00 -17.09
C TRP A 408 -32.10 7.03 -17.14
N GLU A 409 -31.68 6.67 -18.35
CA GLU A 409 -30.51 5.82 -18.56
C GLU A 409 -29.22 6.53 -18.12
N SER A 410 -28.35 5.83 -17.38
CA SER A 410 -27.11 6.37 -16.83
C SER A 410 -26.14 5.25 -16.48
N ASN A 411 -24.91 5.34 -16.98
CA ASN A 411 -23.87 4.32 -16.83
C ASN A 411 -22.59 4.85 -16.16
N GLY A 412 -22.74 5.84 -15.28
CA GLY A 412 -21.65 6.58 -14.65
C GLY A 412 -22.11 8.01 -14.36
N HIS A 413 -21.40 8.71 -13.46
CA HIS A 413 -21.77 10.07 -13.01
C HIS A 413 -23.28 10.22 -12.76
N ASN A 414 -23.81 9.34 -11.93
CA ASN A 414 -25.24 9.02 -11.95
C ASN A 414 -26.15 10.13 -11.42
N GLY A 415 -25.61 11.07 -10.63
CA GLY A 415 -26.42 11.94 -9.78
C GLY A 415 -27.31 11.10 -8.85
N GLY A 416 -28.56 11.51 -8.68
CA GLY A 416 -29.56 10.77 -7.91
C GLY A 416 -29.66 11.20 -6.45
N ASP A 417 -29.02 12.29 -6.04
CA ASP A 417 -29.35 12.95 -4.78
C ASP A 417 -30.60 13.82 -4.92
N VAL A 418 -31.37 13.93 -3.84
CA VAL A 418 -32.75 14.44 -3.85
C VAL A 418 -33.03 15.37 -2.66
N ALA A 419 -33.82 16.42 -2.89
CA ALA A 419 -34.24 17.35 -1.84
C ALA A 419 -35.59 18.00 -2.17
N PHE A 420 -36.26 18.56 -1.16
CA PHE A 420 -37.41 19.44 -1.36
C PHE A 420 -37.00 20.91 -1.23
N GLY A 421 -37.42 21.74 -2.17
CA GLY A 421 -37.34 23.19 -2.08
C GLY A 421 -38.30 23.74 -1.03
N LEU A 422 -38.05 24.97 -0.57
CA LEU A 422 -38.98 25.68 0.32
C LEU A 422 -40.32 26.04 -0.37
N ASP A 423 -40.33 26.00 -1.70
CA ASP A 423 -41.51 26.12 -2.55
C ASP A 423 -42.35 24.83 -2.62
N GLY A 424 -41.90 23.75 -1.97
CA GLY A 424 -42.55 22.45 -1.97
C GLY A 424 -42.24 21.60 -3.21
N MET A 425 -41.41 22.09 -4.14
CA MET A 425 -41.03 21.35 -5.33
C MET A 425 -39.91 20.36 -5.04
N PHE A 426 -39.89 19.26 -5.78
CA PHE A 426 -38.92 18.20 -5.62
C PHE A 426 -37.76 18.36 -6.59
N LEU A 427 -36.54 18.36 -6.07
CA LEU A 427 -35.30 18.57 -6.79
C LEU A 427 -34.52 17.26 -6.90
N VAL A 428 -33.97 16.99 -8.09
CA VAL A 428 -33.21 15.76 -8.37
C VAL A 428 -31.96 16.08 -9.17
N THR A 429 -30.80 15.62 -8.71
CA THR A 429 -29.54 15.74 -9.45
C THR A 429 -29.40 14.65 -10.51
N SER A 430 -28.81 15.00 -11.65
CA SER A 430 -28.50 14.09 -12.75
C SER A 430 -27.15 14.48 -13.36
N GLY A 431 -26.19 13.55 -13.39
CA GLY A 431 -24.90 13.82 -14.04
C GLY A 431 -24.91 13.43 -15.52
N ASP A 432 -23.73 13.46 -16.16
CA ASP A 432 -23.60 13.32 -17.61
C ASP A 432 -23.90 11.91 -18.16
N GLY A 433 -24.04 10.92 -17.26
CA GLY A 433 -24.43 9.55 -17.59
C GLY A 433 -23.29 8.65 -18.06
N THR A 434 -22.05 9.13 -18.03
CA THR A 434 -20.85 8.44 -18.49
C THR A 434 -19.88 8.18 -17.36
N SER A 435 -18.90 7.29 -17.54
CA SER A 435 -17.85 7.04 -16.55
C SER A 435 -16.60 7.89 -16.77
N ASP A 436 -16.48 8.61 -17.89
CA ASP A 436 -15.28 9.37 -18.27
C ASP A 436 -15.61 10.50 -19.27
N SER A 437 -15.09 11.72 -19.03
CA SER A 437 -14.94 12.85 -19.98
C SER A 437 -16.16 13.21 -20.87
N ASP A 438 -17.39 12.95 -20.40
CA ASP A 438 -18.64 13.17 -21.11
C ASP A 438 -18.58 12.69 -22.58
N THR A 439 -18.36 11.40 -22.78
CA THR A 439 -18.26 10.77 -24.12
C THR A 439 -19.54 10.93 -24.95
N ASN A 440 -20.67 11.16 -24.30
CA ASN A 440 -21.98 11.32 -24.93
C ASN A 440 -22.36 12.78 -25.20
N VAL A 441 -21.50 13.74 -24.83
CA VAL A 441 -21.65 15.19 -25.03
C VAL A 441 -23.00 15.69 -24.48
N THR A 442 -23.36 15.26 -23.28
CA THR A 442 -24.66 15.54 -22.67
C THR A 442 -24.66 16.83 -21.85
N GLY A 443 -23.49 17.32 -21.44
CA GLY A 443 -23.35 18.47 -20.55
C GLY A 443 -24.12 19.71 -21.00
N GLN A 444 -24.07 20.03 -22.30
CA GLN A 444 -24.75 21.18 -22.91
C GLN A 444 -26.02 20.80 -23.68
N ASP A 445 -26.39 19.51 -23.71
CA ASP A 445 -27.55 19.01 -24.44
C ASP A 445 -28.83 19.18 -23.62
N LEU A 446 -29.70 20.10 -24.03
CA LEU A 446 -30.97 20.38 -23.35
C LEU A 446 -32.09 19.37 -23.69
N THR A 447 -31.88 18.51 -24.70
CA THR A 447 -32.88 17.51 -25.12
C THR A 447 -32.89 16.27 -24.21
N LYS A 448 -31.93 16.16 -23.30
CA LYS A 448 -31.73 15.01 -22.41
C LYS A 448 -31.83 15.40 -20.92
N PRO A 449 -32.29 14.49 -20.05
CA PRO A 449 -32.36 14.71 -18.60
C PRO A 449 -31.00 14.57 -17.89
N LEU A 450 -29.90 14.42 -18.64
CA LEU A 450 -28.54 14.23 -18.14
C LEU A 450 -27.83 15.58 -17.92
N ALA A 451 -26.91 15.64 -16.97
CA ALA A 451 -26.15 16.84 -16.61
C ALA A 451 -27.03 18.02 -16.14
N LYS A 452 -28.05 17.72 -15.33
CA LYS A 452 -29.10 18.66 -14.88
C LYS A 452 -29.27 18.66 -13.36
N LEU A 453 -29.79 19.78 -12.86
CA LEU A 453 -30.67 19.79 -11.70
C LEU A 453 -32.11 19.84 -12.23
N LEU A 454 -32.91 18.82 -11.90
CA LEU A 454 -34.30 18.69 -12.30
C LEU A 454 -35.21 19.21 -11.17
N ARG A 455 -36.33 19.85 -11.51
CA ARG A 455 -37.35 20.35 -10.57
C ARG A 455 -38.75 19.93 -11.03
N ILE A 456 -39.47 19.18 -10.20
CA ILE A 456 -40.80 18.61 -10.48
C ILE A 456 -41.78 18.82 -9.32
N ASP A 457 -43.08 18.74 -9.59
CA ASP A 457 -44.15 18.77 -8.58
C ASP A 457 -44.74 17.36 -8.38
N VAL A 458 -44.44 16.75 -7.24
CA VAL A 458 -44.92 15.40 -6.86
C VAL A 458 -46.26 15.41 -6.11
N ASP A 459 -46.72 16.58 -5.67
CA ASP A 459 -47.99 16.75 -4.96
C ASP A 459 -49.16 16.90 -5.95
N HIS A 460 -48.90 17.40 -7.17
CA HIS A 460 -49.91 17.62 -8.22
C HIS A 460 -49.54 16.91 -9.53
N PRO A 461 -49.61 15.57 -9.60
CA PRO A 461 -49.25 14.84 -10.80
C PRO A 461 -50.12 15.18 -12.01
N ALA A 462 -49.50 15.26 -13.19
CA ALA A 462 -50.23 15.38 -14.45
C ALA A 462 -50.91 14.03 -14.80
N GLU A 463 -51.94 14.08 -15.64
CA GLU A 463 -52.65 12.86 -16.08
C GLU A 463 -51.67 11.84 -16.68
N GLY A 464 -51.70 10.61 -16.14
CA GLY A 464 -50.83 9.51 -16.56
C GLY A 464 -49.36 9.59 -16.10
N LYS A 465 -48.98 10.59 -15.28
CA LYS A 465 -47.64 10.74 -14.70
C LYS A 465 -47.66 10.67 -13.17
N GLN A 466 -46.49 10.47 -12.56
CA GLN A 466 -46.32 10.51 -11.09
C GLN A 466 -45.90 11.90 -10.57
N TYR A 467 -45.78 12.88 -11.47
CA TYR A 467 -45.45 14.27 -11.17
C TYR A 467 -45.99 15.19 -12.27
N SER A 468 -45.96 16.50 -12.04
CA SER A 468 -46.12 17.53 -13.07
C SER A 468 -44.93 18.49 -13.10
N ILE A 469 -44.88 19.36 -14.11
CA ILE A 469 -43.83 20.37 -14.23
C ILE A 469 -44.33 21.68 -13.59
N PRO A 470 -43.57 22.27 -12.65
CA PRO A 470 -43.91 23.57 -12.08
C PRO A 470 -44.03 24.64 -13.18
N LYS A 471 -45.03 25.50 -13.08
CA LYS A 471 -45.32 26.54 -14.09
C LYS A 471 -44.22 27.60 -14.22
N ASP A 472 -43.37 27.71 -13.20
CA ASP A 472 -42.26 28.65 -13.08
C ASP A 472 -40.90 28.00 -13.41
N ASN A 473 -40.87 26.75 -13.92
CA ASN A 473 -39.61 26.16 -14.38
C ASN A 473 -39.01 26.98 -15.54
N PRO A 474 -37.70 27.28 -15.50
CA PRO A 474 -37.08 28.25 -16.42
C PRO A 474 -37.07 27.82 -17.90
N PHE A 475 -37.21 26.52 -18.15
CA PHE A 475 -37.17 25.94 -19.50
C PHE A 475 -38.54 25.46 -20.01
N LEU A 476 -39.61 25.69 -19.24
CA LEU A 476 -40.95 25.25 -19.63
C LEU A 476 -41.39 25.91 -20.95
N GLY A 477 -41.92 25.10 -21.87
CA GLY A 477 -42.45 25.55 -23.16
C GLY A 477 -41.40 25.85 -24.23
N GLN A 478 -40.10 25.67 -23.93
CA GLN A 478 -39.05 25.76 -24.93
C GLN A 478 -39.05 24.50 -25.82
N LYS A 479 -38.88 24.68 -27.13
CA LYS A 479 -38.83 23.58 -28.09
C LYS A 479 -37.53 22.78 -27.88
N ASP A 480 -37.63 21.45 -27.95
CA ASP A 480 -36.48 20.53 -27.87
C ASP A 480 -35.70 20.67 -26.53
N VAL A 481 -36.41 20.99 -25.43
CA VAL A 481 -35.84 21.06 -24.08
C VAL A 481 -36.63 20.16 -23.12
N VAL A 482 -35.92 19.46 -22.24
CA VAL A 482 -36.50 18.71 -21.12
C VAL A 482 -37.12 19.69 -20.10
N PRO A 483 -38.46 19.76 -19.97
CA PRO A 483 -39.14 20.78 -19.17
C PRO A 483 -38.90 20.65 -17.66
N GLU A 484 -38.45 19.49 -17.20
CA GLU A 484 -38.00 19.23 -15.83
C GLU A 484 -36.74 20.03 -15.47
N THR A 485 -35.99 20.55 -16.45
CA THR A 485 -34.73 21.25 -16.23
C THR A 485 -34.92 22.51 -15.37
N TYR A 486 -34.10 22.64 -14.33
CA TYR A 486 -33.97 23.86 -13.51
C TYR A 486 -32.63 24.56 -13.76
N ALA A 487 -31.53 23.78 -13.85
CA ALA A 487 -30.20 24.23 -14.25
C ALA A 487 -29.47 23.08 -14.97
N TYR A 488 -28.42 23.38 -15.74
CA TYR A 488 -27.70 22.38 -16.54
C TYR A 488 -26.19 22.65 -16.61
N GLY A 489 -25.44 21.73 -17.25
CA GLY A 489 -23.98 21.83 -17.38
C GLY A 489 -23.23 21.23 -16.19
N PHE A 490 -23.80 20.24 -15.51
CA PHE A 490 -23.11 19.50 -14.45
C PHE A 490 -22.37 18.27 -14.99
N ARG A 491 -21.29 17.85 -14.33
CA ARG A 491 -20.62 16.58 -14.63
C ARG A 491 -21.16 15.46 -13.76
N ASN A 492 -20.85 15.53 -12.47
CA ASN A 492 -21.19 14.53 -11.47
C ASN A 492 -21.68 15.24 -10.18
N PRO A 493 -22.92 15.77 -10.18
CA PRO A 493 -23.50 16.45 -9.04
C PRO A 493 -23.83 15.45 -7.92
N TRP A 494 -22.95 15.35 -6.91
CA TRP A 494 -22.97 14.28 -5.89
C TRP A 494 -23.91 14.56 -4.71
N LYS A 495 -23.79 15.72 -4.05
CA LYS A 495 -24.73 16.14 -2.97
C LYS A 495 -25.46 17.43 -3.29
N LEU A 496 -26.76 17.40 -3.03
CA LEU A 496 -27.70 18.51 -3.15
C LEU A 496 -28.15 18.96 -1.76
N THR A 497 -28.12 20.27 -1.50
CA THR A 497 -28.71 20.87 -0.29
C THR A 497 -29.55 22.07 -0.64
N VAL A 498 -30.73 22.14 -0.03
CA VAL A 498 -31.54 23.35 0.06
C VAL A 498 -31.38 23.91 1.46
N ASP A 499 -30.95 25.16 1.59
CA ASP A 499 -30.89 25.82 2.89
C ASP A 499 -32.31 26.00 3.46
N PRO A 500 -32.65 25.37 4.60
CA PRO A 500 -34.00 25.46 5.17
C PRO A 500 -34.37 26.87 5.66
N LYS A 501 -33.42 27.81 5.73
CA LYS A 501 -33.68 29.21 6.14
C LYS A 501 -33.84 30.17 4.96
N THR A 502 -33.04 30.00 3.92
CA THR A 502 -32.99 30.95 2.78
C THR A 502 -33.59 30.40 1.49
N GLY A 503 -33.70 29.08 1.36
CA GLY A 503 -34.09 28.41 0.12
C GLY A 503 -32.98 28.36 -0.93
N HIS A 504 -31.77 28.82 -0.61
CA HIS A 504 -30.63 28.72 -1.51
C HIS A 504 -30.26 27.26 -1.79
N ILE A 505 -29.96 26.96 -3.06
CA ILE A 505 -29.63 25.62 -3.53
C ILE A 505 -28.11 25.53 -3.73
N TRP A 506 -27.51 24.51 -3.14
CA TRP A 506 -26.10 24.19 -3.26
C TRP A 506 -25.90 22.79 -3.81
N VAL A 507 -24.96 22.65 -4.74
CA VAL A 507 -24.59 21.36 -5.33
C VAL A 507 -23.08 21.19 -5.30
N GLY A 508 -22.60 20.11 -4.70
CA GLY A 508 -21.21 19.65 -4.87
C GLY A 508 -21.10 18.87 -6.16
N ASN A 509 -20.15 19.24 -7.03
CA ASN A 509 -19.92 18.60 -8.31
C ASN A 509 -18.49 18.11 -8.40
N ASN A 510 -18.34 16.81 -8.69
CA ASN A 510 -17.03 16.24 -8.89
C ASN A 510 -16.47 16.57 -10.28
N GLY A 511 -15.25 17.10 -10.28
CA GLY A 511 -14.43 17.40 -11.46
C GLY A 511 -13.96 16.19 -12.24
N GLN A 512 -13.38 16.43 -13.42
CA GLN A 512 -12.76 15.42 -14.27
C GLN A 512 -11.23 15.45 -14.15
N ASP A 513 -10.62 16.57 -14.51
CA ASP A 513 -9.22 16.66 -14.94
C ASP A 513 -8.38 17.41 -13.92
N LEU A 514 -8.73 18.67 -13.64
CA LEU A 514 -7.89 19.57 -12.84
C LEU A 514 -8.63 20.34 -11.76
N TRP A 515 -9.96 20.36 -11.75
CA TRP A 515 -10.72 21.23 -10.86
C TRP A 515 -11.97 20.56 -10.30
N GLU A 516 -12.20 20.76 -9.00
CA GLU A 516 -13.43 20.38 -8.29
C GLU A 516 -14.33 21.60 -8.07
N GLN A 517 -15.67 21.46 -8.00
CA GLN A 517 -16.59 22.61 -7.96
C GLN A 517 -17.71 22.53 -6.91
N VAL A 518 -17.99 23.66 -6.27
CA VAL A 518 -19.22 23.94 -5.53
C VAL A 518 -20.06 24.95 -6.31
N TYR A 519 -21.30 24.57 -6.65
CA TYR A 519 -22.24 25.43 -7.34
C TYR A 519 -23.30 26.01 -6.39
N PHE A 520 -23.50 27.32 -6.48
CA PHE A 520 -24.66 28.02 -5.95
C PHE A 520 -25.68 28.16 -7.09
N VAL A 521 -26.77 27.38 -7.03
CA VAL A 521 -27.64 27.16 -8.19
C VAL A 521 -28.83 28.13 -8.20
N ARG A 522 -29.05 28.78 -9.34
CA ARG A 522 -30.22 29.62 -9.65
C ARG A 522 -31.00 29.04 -10.83
N PRO A 523 -32.30 29.40 -10.99
CA PRO A 523 -33.07 28.99 -12.15
C PRO A 523 -32.39 29.46 -13.46
N GLY A 524 -32.16 28.52 -14.38
CA GLY A 524 -31.60 28.80 -15.71
C GLY A 524 -30.07 28.80 -15.80
N ASP A 525 -29.35 28.54 -14.70
CA ASP A 525 -27.88 28.50 -14.73
C ASP A 525 -27.33 27.43 -15.69
N ASN A 526 -26.24 27.77 -16.37
CA ASN A 526 -25.45 26.88 -17.22
C ASN A 526 -24.02 26.79 -16.69
N PHE A 527 -23.64 25.65 -16.10
CA PHE A 527 -22.31 25.45 -15.51
C PHE A 527 -21.23 25.00 -16.52
N GLY A 528 -21.53 25.04 -17.82
CA GLY A 528 -20.53 24.99 -18.88
C GLY A 528 -19.98 23.59 -19.20
N TRP A 529 -20.19 22.57 -18.36
CA TRP A 529 -19.76 21.21 -18.68
C TRP A 529 -20.38 20.75 -20.00
N SER A 530 -19.65 20.19 -20.96
CA SER A 530 -18.22 19.83 -20.95
C SER A 530 -17.37 20.73 -21.87
N VAL A 531 -17.82 21.96 -22.12
CA VAL A 531 -16.98 23.01 -22.76
C VAL A 531 -15.99 23.57 -21.74
N PHE A 532 -16.46 23.76 -20.51
CA PHE A 532 -15.69 24.21 -19.36
C PHE A 532 -15.68 23.16 -18.24
N GLU A 533 -14.61 23.15 -17.46
CA GLU A 533 -14.50 22.47 -16.18
C GLU A 533 -14.33 23.53 -15.08
N GLY A 534 -15.40 23.79 -14.33
CA GLY A 534 -15.46 24.99 -13.48
C GLY A 534 -15.26 26.24 -14.33
N SER A 535 -14.40 27.16 -13.89
CA SER A 535 -14.07 28.37 -14.66
C SER A 535 -13.09 28.17 -15.83
N HIS A 536 -12.64 26.93 -16.08
CA HIS A 536 -11.48 26.64 -16.93
C HIS A 536 -11.85 25.98 -18.26
N ASP A 537 -11.09 26.30 -19.31
CA ASP A 537 -11.25 25.69 -20.63
C ASP A 537 -11.03 24.17 -20.57
N PHE A 538 -11.98 23.40 -21.11
CA PHE A 538 -11.87 21.94 -21.23
C PHE A 538 -11.90 21.50 -22.70
N TYR A 539 -13.08 21.29 -23.28
CA TYR A 539 -13.25 21.01 -24.71
C TYR A 539 -13.88 22.18 -25.46
N LEU A 540 -13.08 23.22 -25.74
CA LEU A 540 -13.54 24.43 -26.45
C LEU A 540 -14.10 24.17 -27.86
N ALA A 541 -13.78 23.03 -28.47
CA ALA A 541 -14.36 22.62 -29.75
C ALA A 541 -15.82 22.15 -29.64
N ARG A 542 -16.32 21.86 -28.42
CA ARG A 542 -17.72 21.51 -28.19
C ARG A 542 -18.59 22.77 -28.20
N GLN A 543 -19.84 22.62 -28.62
CA GLN A 543 -20.81 23.71 -28.69
C GLN A 543 -21.30 24.05 -27.28
N LEU A 544 -21.12 25.30 -26.85
CA LEU A 544 -21.78 25.82 -25.64
C LEU A 544 -23.28 25.96 -25.89
N GLY A 545 -24.08 25.61 -24.89
CA GLY A 545 -25.53 25.79 -24.91
C GLY A 545 -25.93 27.27 -25.00
N PRO A 546 -27.24 27.56 -25.16
CA PRO A 546 -27.73 28.90 -25.48
C PRO A 546 -27.53 29.93 -24.34
N HIS A 547 -27.29 29.47 -23.11
CA HIS A 547 -27.07 30.33 -21.94
C HIS A 547 -25.57 30.53 -21.68
N LYS A 548 -25.22 31.70 -21.16
CA LYS A 548 -23.84 32.03 -20.76
C LYS A 548 -23.36 31.10 -19.66
N HIS A 549 -22.08 30.79 -19.68
CA HIS A 549 -21.42 30.03 -18.61
C HIS A 549 -21.49 30.80 -17.28
N THR A 550 -22.01 30.13 -16.25
CA THR A 550 -22.05 30.57 -14.85
C THR A 550 -20.88 29.91 -14.10
N PRO A 551 -19.91 30.69 -13.60
CA PRO A 551 -18.80 30.16 -12.82
C PRO A 551 -19.25 29.52 -11.49
N PRO A 552 -18.48 28.57 -10.93
CA PRO A 552 -18.75 28.00 -9.62
C PRO A 552 -18.66 29.05 -8.49
N ALA A 553 -19.34 28.76 -7.37
CA ALA A 553 -19.23 29.57 -6.17
C ALA A 553 -17.86 29.36 -5.50
N ALA A 554 -17.32 28.15 -5.55
CA ALA A 554 -15.94 27.86 -5.23
C ALA A 554 -15.42 26.73 -6.12
N GLU A 555 -14.13 26.77 -6.42
CA GLU A 555 -13.43 25.72 -7.14
C GLU A 555 -12.07 25.46 -6.50
N HIS A 556 -11.61 24.21 -6.57
CA HIS A 556 -10.35 23.76 -5.99
C HIS A 556 -9.53 23.03 -7.05
N ALA A 557 -8.26 23.39 -7.16
CA ALA A 557 -7.34 22.68 -8.06
C ALA A 557 -7.13 21.24 -7.58
N HIS A 558 -6.79 20.34 -8.49
CA HIS A 558 -6.45 18.95 -8.17
C HIS A 558 -5.19 18.79 -7.31
N SER A 559 -4.40 19.85 -7.17
CA SER A 559 -3.41 19.88 -6.11
C SER A 559 -4.08 19.83 -4.73
N GLU A 560 -5.18 20.57 -4.51
CA GLU A 560 -5.87 20.79 -3.22
C GLU A 560 -7.00 19.80 -2.89
N SER A 561 -7.80 19.39 -3.89
CA SER A 561 -9.03 18.59 -3.78
C SER A 561 -9.11 17.64 -4.98
N ARG A 562 -9.69 16.43 -4.89
CA ARG A 562 -9.67 15.43 -5.99
C ARG A 562 -11.01 14.76 -6.30
N SER A 563 -11.96 14.87 -5.39
CA SER A 563 -13.27 14.25 -5.48
C SER A 563 -14.23 14.94 -4.52
N LEU A 564 -14.64 16.16 -4.86
CA LEU A 564 -15.50 16.96 -4.00
C LEU A 564 -16.89 16.37 -3.89
N THR A 565 -17.38 16.23 -2.65
CA THR A 565 -18.69 15.62 -2.38
C THR A 565 -19.82 16.64 -2.25
N GLY A 566 -19.52 17.87 -1.86
CA GLY A 566 -20.52 18.81 -1.36
C GLY A 566 -20.85 18.54 0.12
N GLY A 567 -21.90 19.15 0.63
CA GLY A 567 -22.35 18.98 2.02
C GLY A 567 -23.63 19.74 2.34
N VAL A 568 -23.71 20.42 3.49
CA VAL A 568 -24.94 20.98 4.09
C VAL A 568 -24.77 22.43 4.57
N VAL A 569 -25.86 23.19 4.69
CA VAL A 569 -25.82 24.52 5.34
C VAL A 569 -26.04 24.38 6.84
N TYR A 570 -25.07 24.84 7.64
CA TYR A 570 -25.11 24.68 9.09
C TYR A 570 -25.84 25.84 9.78
N HIS A 571 -26.81 25.54 10.65
CA HIS A 571 -27.53 26.54 11.46
C HIS A 571 -27.55 26.22 12.96
N GLY A 572 -26.75 25.25 13.40
CA GLY A 572 -26.68 24.81 14.79
C GLY A 572 -26.16 25.88 15.77
N SER A 573 -26.10 25.47 17.02
CA SER A 573 -25.78 26.37 18.13
C SER A 573 -24.36 26.19 18.66
N LYS A 574 -23.78 24.99 18.55
CA LYS A 574 -22.45 24.69 19.12
C LYS A 574 -21.30 25.38 18.36
N LEU A 575 -21.46 25.64 17.06
CA LEU A 575 -20.42 26.24 16.20
C LEU A 575 -20.89 27.59 15.63
N PRO A 576 -21.06 28.64 16.46
CA PRO A 576 -21.69 29.90 16.03
C PRO A 576 -20.98 30.57 14.84
N GLU A 577 -19.66 30.42 14.72
CA GLU A 577 -18.87 30.96 13.60
C GLU A 577 -19.21 30.34 12.25
N LEU A 578 -19.79 29.13 12.22
CA LEU A 578 -20.17 28.42 11.00
C LEU A 578 -21.62 28.65 10.59
N ARG A 579 -22.42 29.35 11.41
CA ARG A 579 -23.86 29.55 11.14
C ARG A 579 -24.09 30.22 9.78
N GLY A 580 -24.96 29.64 8.96
CA GLY A 580 -25.27 30.08 7.60
C GLY A 580 -24.18 29.79 6.57
N ALA A 581 -23.11 29.08 6.93
CA ALA A 581 -22.14 28.60 5.95
C ALA A 581 -22.58 27.25 5.36
N TYR A 582 -22.36 27.09 4.06
CA TYR A 582 -22.37 25.80 3.39
C TYR A 582 -21.06 25.09 3.70
N ILE A 583 -21.15 23.96 4.39
CA ILE A 583 -20.02 23.13 4.79
C ILE A 583 -19.94 21.96 3.83
N TYR A 584 -18.78 21.75 3.23
CA TYR A 584 -18.55 20.72 2.21
C TYR A 584 -17.15 20.12 2.36
N GLY A 585 -16.92 18.99 1.70
CA GLY A 585 -15.64 18.31 1.80
C GLY A 585 -15.28 17.52 0.54
N ASP A 586 -14.14 16.85 0.64
CA ASP A 586 -13.52 16.11 -0.44
C ASP A 586 -13.23 14.67 -0.04
N HIS A 587 -13.61 13.72 -0.91
CA HIS A 587 -13.54 12.30 -0.62
C HIS A 587 -12.11 11.76 -0.56
N SER A 588 -11.18 12.29 -1.36
CA SER A 588 -9.84 11.71 -1.47
C SER A 588 -8.85 12.34 -0.49
N THR A 589 -9.04 13.61 -0.15
CA THR A 589 -8.15 14.36 0.75
C THR A 589 -8.70 14.46 2.18
N GLY A 590 -10.01 14.27 2.38
CA GLY A 590 -10.65 14.37 3.68
C GLY A 590 -10.77 15.79 4.24
N ARG A 591 -10.37 16.80 3.46
CA ARG A 591 -10.50 18.21 3.82
C ARG A 591 -11.95 18.67 3.80
N VAL A 592 -12.26 19.58 4.72
CA VAL A 592 -13.60 20.16 4.89
C VAL A 592 -13.49 21.68 4.92
N TRP A 593 -14.25 22.34 4.06
CA TRP A 593 -14.30 23.79 3.94
C TRP A 593 -15.69 24.31 4.32
N GLY A 594 -15.75 25.60 4.61
CA GLY A 594 -16.98 26.36 4.75
C GLY A 594 -16.99 27.54 3.80
N ILE A 595 -18.15 27.81 3.21
CA ILE A 595 -18.37 28.96 2.33
C ILE A 595 -19.67 29.70 2.69
N ARG A 596 -19.67 31.02 2.62
CA ARG A 596 -20.87 31.86 2.68
C ARG A 596 -21.04 32.64 1.40
N HIS A 597 -22.30 32.77 0.98
CA HIS A 597 -22.68 33.49 -0.21
C HIS A 597 -23.90 34.35 0.09
N ASN A 598 -23.89 35.62 -0.32
CA ASN A 598 -24.96 36.57 -0.02
C ASN A 598 -26.07 36.61 -1.09
N GLY A 599 -26.09 35.63 -2.00
CA GLY A 599 -26.96 35.59 -3.16
C GLY A 599 -26.39 36.26 -4.42
N THR A 600 -25.27 36.98 -4.32
CA THR A 600 -24.58 37.59 -5.47
C THR A 600 -23.10 37.22 -5.58
N LYS A 601 -22.40 37.13 -4.44
CA LYS A 601 -20.99 36.78 -4.36
C LYS A 601 -20.66 36.01 -3.08
N VAL A 602 -19.51 35.33 -3.10
CA VAL A 602 -18.89 34.75 -1.91
C VAL A 602 -18.46 35.86 -0.96
N THR A 603 -18.76 35.69 0.33
CA THR A 603 -18.39 36.64 1.38
C THR A 603 -17.40 36.05 2.39
N TRP A 604 -17.26 34.73 2.42
CA TRP A 604 -16.34 34.02 3.30
C TRP A 604 -16.09 32.62 2.75
N HIS A 605 -14.84 32.18 2.76
CA HIS A 605 -14.42 30.83 2.36
C HIS A 605 -13.19 30.44 3.18
N LYS A 606 -13.23 29.31 3.88
CA LYS A 606 -12.12 28.82 4.73
C LYS A 606 -12.05 27.30 4.77
N LEU A 607 -10.83 26.77 4.81
CA LEU A 607 -10.56 25.40 5.27
C LEU A 607 -10.83 25.32 6.78
N LEU A 608 -11.59 24.31 7.21
CA LEU A 608 -12.07 24.17 8.58
C LEU A 608 -11.37 23.05 9.33
N VAL A 609 -11.17 21.92 8.67
CA VAL A 609 -10.48 20.75 9.21
C VAL A 609 -9.89 19.92 8.07
N ASP A 610 -8.77 19.26 8.35
CA ASP A 610 -8.11 18.28 7.49
C ASP A 610 -8.17 16.93 8.21
N THR A 611 -8.83 15.94 7.60
CA THR A 611 -9.20 14.68 8.27
C THR A 611 -8.65 13.49 7.47
N PRO A 612 -8.41 12.33 8.11
CA PRO A 612 -8.04 11.11 7.38
C PRO A 612 -9.26 10.41 6.73
N PHE A 613 -10.41 11.09 6.64
CA PHE A 613 -11.67 10.47 6.25
C PHE A 613 -11.78 10.36 4.73
N ASN A 614 -12.47 9.30 4.30
CA ASN A 614 -13.04 9.30 2.96
C ASN A 614 -14.39 10.03 3.01
N VAL A 615 -14.41 11.36 2.95
CA VAL A 615 -15.67 12.12 3.13
C VAL A 615 -16.66 11.74 2.03
N SER A 616 -17.86 11.24 2.40
CA SER A 616 -18.92 10.89 1.43
C SER A 616 -20.10 11.86 1.44
N GLY A 617 -20.22 12.65 2.50
CA GLY A 617 -21.30 13.60 2.70
C GLY A 617 -21.36 14.12 4.12
N PHE A 618 -22.40 14.88 4.40
CA PHE A 618 -22.64 15.55 5.67
C PHE A 618 -24.10 15.39 6.07
N ALA A 619 -24.39 15.54 7.36
CA ALA A 619 -25.75 15.51 7.87
C ALA A 619 -25.90 16.48 9.04
N ILE A 620 -27.16 16.72 9.43
CA ILE A 620 -27.54 17.51 10.59
C ILE A 620 -28.30 16.60 11.56
N ASP A 621 -27.87 16.58 12.82
CA ASP A 621 -28.48 15.74 13.86
C ASP A 621 -29.84 16.29 14.36
N ALA A 622 -30.45 15.60 15.33
CA ALA A 622 -31.72 16.04 15.90
C ALA A 622 -31.66 17.40 16.62
N HIS A 623 -30.48 17.82 17.04
CA HIS A 623 -30.17 19.07 17.75
C HIS A 623 -29.71 20.20 16.82
N GLY A 624 -29.60 19.95 15.51
CA GLY A 624 -29.14 20.93 14.53
C GLY A 624 -27.62 20.96 14.35
N GLU A 625 -26.90 19.96 14.87
CA GLU A 625 -25.45 19.91 14.90
C GLU A 625 -24.85 19.12 13.72
N LEU A 626 -23.67 19.53 13.29
CA LEU A 626 -23.02 19.05 12.06
C LEU A 626 -22.38 17.67 12.25
N LEU A 627 -22.67 16.77 11.32
CA LEU A 627 -22.04 15.46 11.19
C LEU A 627 -21.29 15.34 9.85
N VAL A 628 -20.08 14.79 9.89
CA VAL A 628 -19.24 14.45 8.73
C VAL A 628 -19.24 12.92 8.56
N ALA A 629 -19.51 12.43 7.36
CA ALA A 629 -19.51 10.99 7.06
C ALA A 629 -18.11 10.51 6.61
N ASP A 630 -17.66 9.39 7.15
CA ASP A 630 -16.40 8.73 6.78
C ASP A 630 -16.68 7.38 6.10
N HIS A 631 -16.46 7.30 4.79
CA HIS A 631 -16.69 6.15 3.91
C HIS A 631 -15.51 5.17 3.92
N ARG A 632 -15.11 4.72 5.12
CA ARG A 632 -14.10 3.66 5.30
C ARG A 632 -14.74 2.39 5.85
N GLY A 633 -14.10 1.24 5.60
CA GLY A 633 -14.51 -0.07 6.10
C GLY A 633 -13.80 -0.44 7.41
N GLU A 634 -13.86 -1.73 7.76
CA GLU A 634 -13.07 -2.33 8.86
C GLU A 634 -13.22 -1.61 10.22
N GLY A 635 -14.44 -1.14 10.52
CA GLY A 635 -14.74 -0.42 11.76
C GLY A 635 -14.25 1.04 11.81
N LYS A 636 -13.60 1.54 10.74
CA LYS A 636 -13.14 2.94 10.65
C LYS A 636 -14.25 3.90 10.20
N GLY A 637 -15.21 3.43 9.41
CA GLY A 637 -16.33 4.25 8.94
C GLY A 637 -17.28 4.71 10.06
N GLY A 638 -18.05 5.76 9.77
CA GLY A 638 -19.04 6.30 10.69
C GLY A 638 -19.34 7.78 10.46
N TYR A 639 -19.99 8.41 11.44
CA TYR A 639 -20.27 9.85 11.46
C TYR A 639 -19.54 10.53 12.62
N TYR A 640 -19.10 11.76 12.40
CA TYR A 640 -18.26 12.52 13.34
C TYR A 640 -18.79 13.94 13.51
N TYR A 641 -18.83 14.42 14.75
CA TYR A 641 -19.05 15.83 15.06
C TYR A 641 -17.81 16.65 14.75
N LEU A 642 -18.04 17.92 14.38
CA LEU A 642 -17.00 18.94 14.33
C LEU A 642 -16.97 19.70 15.67
N GLU A 643 -15.80 19.83 16.28
CA GLU A 643 -15.59 20.57 17.53
C GLU A 643 -14.45 21.58 17.37
N PRO A 644 -14.47 22.74 18.06
CA PRO A 644 -13.33 23.65 18.07
C PRO A 644 -12.06 22.96 18.56
N THR A 645 -10.93 23.23 17.92
CA THR A 645 -9.64 22.69 18.36
C THR A 645 -9.20 23.39 19.66
N PRO A 646 -8.97 22.65 20.77
CA PRO A 646 -8.45 23.23 22.01
C PRO A 646 -7.08 23.89 21.83
N PRO A 647 -6.80 25.03 22.48
CA PRO A 647 -5.49 25.70 22.45
C PRO A 647 -4.34 24.79 22.94
N GLU A 648 -4.63 23.86 23.84
CA GLU A 648 -3.64 22.98 24.49
C GLU A 648 -3.13 21.84 23.58
N LEU A 649 -3.75 21.63 22.40
CA LEU A 649 -3.30 20.68 21.39
C LEU A 649 -2.29 21.28 20.40
N GLU A 650 -1.90 22.55 20.55
CA GLU A 650 -0.67 23.07 19.95
C GLU A 650 0.52 22.22 20.39
N SER A 651 1.33 21.73 19.44
CA SER A 651 2.35 20.71 19.74
C SER A 651 3.31 21.15 20.85
N LYS A 652 3.58 20.26 21.82
CA LYS A 652 4.50 20.53 22.95
C LYS A 652 5.94 20.87 22.51
N ALA A 653 6.31 20.53 21.29
CA ALA A 653 7.54 20.99 20.64
C ALA A 653 7.19 21.54 19.25
N PRO A 654 7.70 22.72 18.86
CA PRO A 654 7.40 23.31 17.55
C PRO A 654 8.01 22.46 16.43
N PHE A 655 7.27 22.30 15.33
CA PHE A 655 7.79 21.69 14.11
C PHE A 655 9.07 22.41 13.66
N PRO A 656 10.13 21.70 13.22
CA PRO A 656 11.41 22.30 12.87
C PRO A 656 11.25 23.23 11.67
N ARG A 657 11.67 24.49 11.80
CA ARG A 657 11.66 25.48 10.71
C ARG A 657 13.02 25.62 10.03
N THR A 658 14.05 24.96 10.56
CA THR A 658 15.39 24.87 9.95
C THR A 658 15.88 23.44 9.90
N LEU A 659 16.82 23.13 9.00
CA LEU A 659 17.41 21.79 8.92
C LEU A 659 18.21 21.47 10.19
N SER A 660 18.90 22.44 10.78
CA SER A 660 19.65 22.24 12.03
C SER A 660 18.76 21.85 13.22
N THR A 661 17.50 22.29 13.24
CA THR A 661 16.54 21.98 14.32
C THR A 661 15.75 20.68 14.07
N SER A 662 15.85 20.10 12.87
CA SER A 662 15.16 18.85 12.50
C SER A 662 15.60 17.63 13.32
N GLY A 663 16.83 17.67 13.86
CA GLY A 663 17.44 16.52 14.52
C GLY A 663 17.83 15.38 13.57
N LEU A 664 17.81 15.60 12.25
CA LEU A 664 18.23 14.61 11.24
C LEU A 664 19.66 14.82 10.73
N PHE A 665 20.29 15.96 11.02
CA PHE A 665 21.66 16.29 10.63
C PHE A 665 22.58 16.30 11.85
N THR A 666 23.79 15.78 11.69
CA THR A 666 24.92 16.06 12.60
C THR A 666 25.62 17.36 12.20
N SER A 667 25.65 17.66 10.90
CA SER A 667 26.16 18.93 10.36
C SER A 667 25.38 19.28 9.09
N VAL A 668 24.63 20.39 9.13
CA VAL A 668 23.93 20.89 7.93
C VAL A 668 24.94 21.41 6.92
N LYS A 669 25.93 22.19 7.35
CA LYS A 669 26.98 22.73 6.48
C LYS A 669 27.75 21.65 5.71
N GLY A 670 28.04 20.51 6.36
CA GLY A 670 28.70 19.38 5.73
C GLY A 670 27.76 18.41 5.00
N HIS A 671 26.45 18.66 5.04
CA HIS A 671 25.40 17.72 4.63
C HIS A 671 25.62 16.31 5.22
N GLN A 672 25.87 16.27 6.53
CA GLN A 672 26.09 15.03 7.26
C GLN A 672 24.83 14.67 8.04
N MET A 673 24.23 13.55 7.68
CA MET A 673 23.05 13.01 8.35
C MET A 673 23.41 12.37 9.70
N GLN A 674 22.40 12.20 10.56
CA GLN A 674 22.54 11.45 11.80
C GLN A 674 22.80 9.97 11.53
N PRO A 675 23.63 9.30 12.37
CA PRO A 675 23.69 7.85 12.39
C PRO A 675 22.28 7.25 12.53
N GLY A 676 21.98 6.23 11.72
CA GLY A 676 20.65 5.64 11.62
C GLY A 676 19.76 6.20 10.50
N ALA A 677 20.12 7.32 9.89
CA ALA A 677 19.54 7.73 8.60
C ALA A 677 20.23 6.94 7.47
N VAL A 678 19.52 6.02 6.85
CA VAL A 678 20.11 5.08 5.87
C VAL A 678 20.11 5.71 4.48
N PRO A 679 21.28 5.96 3.86
CA PRO A 679 21.34 6.47 2.50
C PRO A 679 20.83 5.43 1.51
N TYR A 680 20.20 5.91 0.43
CA TYR A 680 19.82 5.05 -0.68
C TYR A 680 19.87 5.78 -2.02
N SER A 681 19.92 4.99 -3.08
CA SER A 681 19.87 5.41 -4.47
C SER A 681 18.85 4.60 -5.25
N VAL A 682 18.48 5.11 -6.42
CA VAL A 682 17.46 4.50 -7.29
C VAL A 682 18.08 4.11 -8.63
N ASN A 683 17.51 3.11 -9.30
CA ASN A 683 17.90 2.67 -10.63
C ASN A 683 17.53 3.70 -11.70
N SER A 684 16.32 4.26 -11.63
CA SER A 684 15.84 5.29 -12.54
C SER A 684 15.47 6.55 -11.76
N PRO A 685 16.32 7.60 -11.76
CA PRO A 685 16.02 8.84 -11.07
C PRO A 685 14.98 9.66 -11.86
N LEU A 686 13.93 10.14 -11.17
CA LEU A 686 12.99 11.11 -11.73
C LEU A 686 13.71 12.35 -12.27
N TRP A 687 13.23 12.94 -13.37
CA TRP A 687 13.76 14.17 -13.94
C TRP A 687 13.40 15.38 -13.07
N SER A 688 14.39 16.23 -12.80
CA SER A 688 14.26 17.42 -11.94
C SER A 688 15.25 18.49 -12.39
N ASP A 689 15.15 18.89 -13.65
CA ASP A 689 15.94 19.97 -14.28
C ASP A 689 17.46 19.84 -14.05
N GLY A 690 17.99 18.62 -14.20
CA GLY A 690 19.41 18.33 -14.05
C GLY A 690 19.94 18.27 -12.61
N ALA A 691 19.09 18.43 -11.58
CA ALA A 691 19.56 18.44 -10.20
C ALA A 691 20.13 17.09 -9.74
N TYR A 692 21.27 17.15 -9.07
CA TYR A 692 21.84 16.06 -8.29
C TYR A 692 20.97 15.78 -7.06
N LYS A 693 20.86 14.51 -6.65
CA LYS A 693 19.95 14.07 -5.59
C LYS A 693 20.59 13.05 -4.64
N GLU A 694 20.55 13.35 -3.36
CA GLU A 694 20.81 12.40 -2.27
C GLU A 694 19.52 12.07 -1.53
N ARG A 695 19.43 10.84 -1.02
CA ARG A 695 18.22 10.35 -0.35
C ARG A 695 18.54 9.53 0.88
N TYR A 696 17.71 9.65 1.90
CA TYR A 696 17.84 8.91 3.14
C TYR A 696 16.48 8.41 3.65
N ILE A 697 16.51 7.24 4.29
CA ILE A 697 15.41 6.68 5.07
C ILE A 697 15.73 6.97 6.54
N ALA A 698 14.94 7.82 7.20
CA ALA A 698 15.07 8.11 8.62
C ALA A 698 13.84 7.59 9.37
N ILE A 699 13.99 6.46 10.05
CA ILE A 699 12.94 5.84 10.87
C ILE A 699 13.33 6.02 12.33
N PRO A 700 12.54 6.72 13.15
CA PRO A 700 12.86 6.91 14.56
C PRO A 700 12.75 5.58 15.31
N HIS A 701 13.63 5.39 16.28
CA HIS A 701 13.56 4.27 17.21
C HIS A 701 12.51 4.52 18.28
N LYS A 702 11.63 3.54 18.48
CA LYS A 702 10.60 3.54 19.50
C LYS A 702 10.67 2.23 20.26
N GLU A 703 11.07 2.30 21.52
CA GLU A 703 11.18 1.13 22.38
C GLU A 703 9.83 0.39 22.45
N GLY A 704 9.84 -0.92 22.21
CA GLY A 704 8.64 -1.76 22.24
C GLY A 704 7.70 -1.64 21.03
N GLN A 705 8.03 -0.86 19.99
CA GLN A 705 7.23 -0.75 18.77
C GLN A 705 7.94 -1.35 17.55
N ASP A 706 7.18 -2.03 16.69
CA ASP A 706 7.68 -2.56 15.42
C ASP A 706 7.75 -1.44 14.38
N MET A 707 8.94 -0.85 14.23
CA MET A 707 9.22 0.25 13.29
C MET A 707 9.77 -0.25 11.94
N ARG A 708 9.54 -1.52 11.58
CA ARG A 708 10.04 -2.07 10.31
C ARG A 708 9.19 -1.64 9.12
N ILE A 709 9.82 -1.56 7.95
CA ILE A 709 9.24 -1.22 6.65
C ILE A 709 8.47 -2.43 6.12
N GLY A 710 7.17 -2.29 5.88
CA GLY A 710 6.36 -3.30 5.19
C GLY A 710 6.80 -3.41 3.74
N PHE A 711 7.51 -4.49 3.42
CA PHE A 711 8.02 -4.78 2.09
C PHE A 711 6.89 -5.26 1.16
N SER A 712 6.93 -4.84 -0.10
CA SER A 712 6.03 -5.30 -1.16
C SER A 712 6.76 -5.38 -2.49
N THR A 713 6.33 -6.31 -3.35
CA THR A 713 6.81 -6.50 -4.73
C THR A 713 5.87 -5.93 -5.79
N ASN A 714 4.72 -5.36 -5.38
CA ASN A 714 3.68 -4.93 -6.31
C ASN A 714 3.50 -3.41 -6.36
N ARG A 715 3.84 -2.68 -5.28
CA ARG A 715 3.64 -1.23 -5.13
C ARG A 715 4.68 -0.61 -4.20
N GLY A 716 4.63 0.71 -4.00
CA GLY A 716 5.40 1.42 -2.98
C GLY A 716 5.33 0.74 -1.61
N TRP A 717 6.44 0.73 -0.87
CA TRP A 717 6.51 0.10 0.45
C TRP A 717 5.72 0.84 1.53
N PHE A 718 5.41 0.15 2.62
CA PHE A 718 4.67 0.71 3.76
C PHE A 718 5.64 1.12 4.87
N PHE A 719 5.48 2.32 5.40
CA PHE A 719 6.34 2.85 6.44
C PHE A 719 5.54 3.13 7.72
N PRO A 720 6.14 2.90 8.90
CA PRO A 720 5.52 3.27 10.17
C PRO A 720 5.41 4.78 10.30
N ASP A 721 4.47 5.25 11.12
CA ASP A 721 4.34 6.65 11.48
C ASP A 721 5.65 7.20 12.09
N GLU A 722 5.84 8.51 11.94
CA GLU A 722 7.05 9.27 12.24
C GLU A 722 8.27 8.99 11.33
N THR A 723 8.13 8.16 10.30
CA THR A 723 9.15 8.03 9.26
C THR A 723 9.36 9.35 8.51
N VAL A 724 10.61 9.72 8.27
CA VAL A 724 10.99 10.83 7.40
C VAL A 724 11.81 10.31 6.22
N LEU A 725 11.30 10.47 5.02
CA LEU A 725 12.08 10.26 3.79
C LEU A 725 12.69 11.60 3.39
N VAL A 726 14.02 11.65 3.39
CA VAL A 726 14.77 12.87 3.08
C VAL A 726 15.25 12.79 1.64
N LYS A 727 15.07 13.88 0.87
CA LYS A 727 15.61 14.04 -0.47
C LYS A 727 16.23 15.43 -0.60
N SER A 728 17.54 15.50 -0.81
CA SER A 728 18.24 16.77 -1.00
C SER A 728 18.62 16.95 -2.45
N PHE A 729 18.44 18.17 -2.97
CA PHE A 729 18.66 18.56 -4.34
C PHE A 729 19.79 19.59 -4.41
N ALA A 730 20.71 19.39 -5.34
CA ALA A 730 21.78 20.33 -5.63
C ALA A 730 21.88 20.63 -7.13
N LEU A 731 22.27 21.85 -7.45
CA LEU A 731 22.62 22.26 -8.81
C LEU A 731 24.13 22.46 -8.90
N GLU A 732 24.69 22.09 -10.04
CA GLU A 732 26.08 22.36 -10.39
C GLU A 732 26.09 23.65 -11.22
N SER A 733 26.76 24.70 -10.73
CA SER A 733 26.82 25.97 -11.47
C SER A 733 27.56 25.82 -12.80
N GLU A 734 28.45 24.83 -12.91
CA GLU A 734 28.98 24.29 -14.16
C GLU A 734 28.44 22.86 -14.37
N PRO A 735 27.52 22.62 -15.32
CA PRO A 735 26.91 21.31 -15.52
C PRO A 735 27.95 20.19 -15.73
N GLY A 736 27.86 19.12 -14.92
CA GLY A 736 28.78 17.98 -14.96
C GLY A 736 30.03 18.15 -14.09
N ASN A 737 30.20 19.29 -13.42
CA ASN A 737 31.32 19.55 -12.52
C ASN A 737 30.85 19.52 -11.04
N ALA A 738 31.05 18.37 -10.40
CA ALA A 738 30.66 18.15 -9.01
C ALA A 738 31.34 19.11 -8.00
N ALA A 739 32.49 19.72 -8.34
CA ALA A 739 33.15 20.70 -7.48
C ALA A 739 32.39 22.04 -7.39
N THR A 740 31.45 22.28 -8.31
CA THR A 740 30.63 23.51 -8.35
C THR A 740 29.22 23.32 -7.82
N ARG A 741 28.99 22.18 -7.15
CA ARG A 741 27.70 21.75 -6.63
C ARG A 741 27.31 22.52 -5.37
N ASN A 742 26.11 23.09 -5.38
CA ASN A 742 25.49 23.72 -4.22
C ASN A 742 24.10 23.14 -3.96
N TRP A 743 23.81 22.82 -2.71
CA TRP A 743 22.48 22.44 -2.24
C TRP A 743 21.53 23.62 -2.39
N ILE A 744 20.33 23.33 -2.90
CA ILE A 744 19.29 24.33 -3.14
C ILE A 744 17.98 24.00 -2.44
N GLU A 745 17.72 22.71 -2.20
CA GLU A 745 16.51 22.23 -1.54
C GLU A 745 16.80 20.97 -0.72
N THR A 746 16.21 20.85 0.46
CA THR A 746 16.00 19.56 1.12
C THR A 746 14.52 19.36 1.35
N ARG A 747 13.98 18.24 0.87
CA ARG A 747 12.57 17.88 1.02
C ARG A 747 12.42 16.73 2.00
N PHE A 748 11.55 16.90 2.97
CA PHE A 748 11.08 15.86 3.88
C PHE A 748 9.71 15.39 3.42
N LEU A 749 9.56 14.08 3.22
CA LEU A 749 8.25 13.43 3.16
C LEU A 749 8.05 12.69 4.49
N VAL A 750 7.07 13.14 5.27
CA VAL A 750 6.88 12.71 6.66
C VAL A 750 5.62 11.89 6.77
N LYS A 751 5.74 10.68 7.31
CA LYS A 751 4.62 9.82 7.65
C LYS A 751 4.14 10.18 9.06
N GLN A 752 2.88 10.52 9.26
CA GLN A 752 2.32 10.68 10.61
C GLN A 752 0.80 10.51 10.60
N GLN A 753 0.24 9.94 11.67
CA GLN A 753 -1.19 9.76 11.87
C GLN A 753 -1.89 9.05 10.69
N GLY A 754 -1.23 8.08 10.06
CA GLY A 754 -1.82 7.42 8.88
C GLY A 754 -1.59 8.16 7.55
N GLU A 755 -1.14 9.41 7.56
CA GLU A 755 -0.96 10.24 6.35
C GLU A 755 0.51 10.54 6.02
N TRP A 756 0.73 11.09 4.82
CA TRP A 756 2.02 11.62 4.36
C TRP A 756 1.93 13.13 4.09
N ALA A 757 2.97 13.88 4.43
CA ALA A 757 3.07 15.31 4.15
C ALA A 757 4.47 15.69 3.65
N GLY A 758 4.53 16.60 2.67
CA GLY A 758 5.77 17.11 2.09
C GLY A 758 6.17 18.48 2.63
N TYR A 759 7.45 18.65 2.98
CA TYR A 759 8.03 19.91 3.47
C TYR A 759 9.35 20.21 2.76
N SER A 760 9.42 21.38 2.11
CA SER A 760 10.61 21.82 1.37
C SER A 760 11.39 22.84 2.19
N TYR A 761 12.70 22.69 2.27
CA TYR A 761 13.63 23.62 2.92
C TYR A 761 14.53 24.25 1.87
N LEU A 762 14.57 25.57 1.85
CA LEU A 762 15.43 26.39 1.00
C LEU A 762 16.81 26.53 1.65
N TRP A 763 17.87 26.12 0.94
CA TRP A 763 19.24 26.34 1.39
C TRP A 763 19.68 27.80 1.20
N ASN A 764 20.46 28.31 2.16
CA ASN A 764 21.08 29.62 2.04
C ASN A 764 22.32 29.59 1.12
N ASP A 765 22.72 30.76 0.63
CA ASP A 765 23.82 30.89 -0.32
C ASP A 765 25.18 30.52 0.29
N GLU A 766 25.32 30.69 1.62
CA GLU A 766 26.53 30.30 2.36
C GLU A 766 26.66 28.78 2.58
N GLN A 767 25.64 27.99 2.19
CA GLN A 767 25.61 26.52 2.32
C GLN A 767 25.76 26.06 3.79
N THR A 768 25.16 26.80 4.73
CA THR A 768 25.25 26.51 6.16
C THR A 768 23.94 26.09 6.80
N GLU A 769 22.80 26.41 6.19
CA GLU A 769 21.47 26.18 6.75
C GLU A 769 20.41 26.01 5.65
N GLY A 770 19.32 25.31 5.97
CA GLY A 770 18.09 25.33 5.18
C GLY A 770 16.90 25.80 6.00
N THR A 771 16.08 26.70 5.44
CA THR A 771 14.87 27.25 6.09
C THR A 771 13.61 26.75 5.41
N LEU A 772 12.58 26.40 6.19
CA LEU A 772 11.31 25.93 5.68
C LEU A 772 10.67 26.95 4.72
N VAL A 773 10.32 26.50 3.52
CA VAL A 773 9.63 27.28 2.47
C VAL A 773 8.18 27.58 2.90
N PRO A 774 7.54 28.71 2.51
CA PRO A 774 6.12 29.00 2.81
C PRO A 774 5.13 27.96 2.26
N GLY A 775 3.96 27.81 2.91
CA GLY A 775 2.88 26.83 2.64
C GLY A 775 2.55 26.62 1.16
N GLU A 776 2.41 27.75 0.51
CA GLU A 776 2.04 27.98 -0.88
C GLU A 776 3.14 27.65 -1.90
N GLY A 777 4.34 27.27 -1.45
CA GLY A 777 5.50 27.07 -2.33
C GLY A 777 6.16 28.39 -2.71
N MET A 778 7.19 28.33 -3.55
CA MET A 778 7.86 29.53 -4.08
C MET A 778 8.72 29.20 -5.30
N ASP A 779 9.11 30.23 -6.04
CA ASP A 779 10.14 30.12 -7.08
C ASP A 779 11.42 30.85 -6.68
N ARG A 780 12.58 30.31 -7.08
CA ARG A 780 13.87 31.00 -6.98
C ARG A 780 14.68 30.79 -8.26
N ARG A 781 15.46 31.79 -8.66
CA ARG A 781 16.35 31.70 -9.83
C ARG A 781 17.78 31.39 -9.41
N TYR A 782 18.42 30.50 -10.17
CA TYR A 782 19.82 30.10 -10.02
C TYR A 782 20.57 30.30 -11.34
N THR A 783 21.89 30.49 -11.25
CA THR A 783 22.74 30.57 -12.45
C THR A 783 23.42 29.22 -12.68
N VAL A 784 23.10 28.57 -13.80
CA VAL A 784 23.63 27.26 -14.20
C VAL A 784 24.17 27.36 -15.63
N GLY A 785 25.45 27.05 -15.84
CA GLY A 785 26.11 27.17 -17.14
C GLY A 785 26.03 28.57 -17.75
N GLY A 786 26.04 29.61 -16.91
CA GLY A 786 25.88 31.01 -17.34
C GLY A 786 24.46 31.44 -17.71
N LYS A 787 23.45 30.57 -17.55
CA LYS A 787 22.03 30.87 -17.82
C LYS A 787 21.22 30.92 -16.53
N GLN A 788 20.17 31.74 -16.52
CA GLN A 788 19.19 31.75 -15.43
C GLN A 788 18.26 30.54 -15.55
N GLN A 789 18.15 29.76 -14.49
CA GLN A 789 17.25 28.61 -14.34
C GLN A 789 16.33 28.87 -13.15
N THR A 790 15.02 28.78 -13.36
CA THR A 790 14.04 28.83 -12.27
C THR A 790 13.94 27.46 -11.62
N TRP A 791 14.03 27.42 -10.29
CA TRP A 791 13.69 26.27 -9.46
C TRP A 791 12.39 26.55 -8.73
N HIS A 792 11.44 25.63 -8.89
CA HIS A 792 10.15 25.69 -8.21
C HIS A 792 10.18 24.81 -6.97
N TYR A 793 9.96 25.42 -5.80
CA TYR A 793 9.76 24.74 -4.53
C TYR A 793 8.26 24.44 -4.39
N PRO A 794 7.86 23.15 -4.40
CA PRO A 794 6.45 22.81 -4.37
C PRO A 794 5.81 23.23 -3.05
N SER A 795 4.55 23.67 -3.14
CA SER A 795 3.65 23.76 -2.00
C SER A 795 3.45 22.40 -1.35
N ARG A 796 2.88 22.41 -0.13
CA ARG A 796 2.56 21.17 0.63
C ARG A 796 1.62 20.28 -0.20
N THR A 797 0.72 20.95 -0.88
CA THR A 797 -0.37 20.40 -1.65
C THR A 797 0.11 19.87 -3.01
N GLU A 798 1.02 20.56 -3.69
CA GLU A 798 1.67 20.04 -4.91
C GLU A 798 2.52 18.79 -4.66
N CYS A 799 3.15 18.65 -3.49
CA CYS A 799 3.85 17.42 -3.14
C CYS A 799 2.90 16.21 -3.21
N MET A 800 1.66 16.37 -2.78
CA MET A 800 0.68 15.27 -2.73
C MET A 800 0.06 14.94 -4.08
N VAL A 801 0.31 15.74 -5.13
CA VAL A 801 -0.11 15.41 -6.49
C VAL A 801 0.56 14.12 -6.97
N CYS A 802 1.88 14.01 -6.78
CA CYS A 802 2.62 12.80 -7.16
C CYS A 802 2.62 11.76 -6.04
N HIS A 803 2.65 12.20 -4.78
CA HIS A 803 2.60 11.33 -3.61
C HIS A 803 1.15 10.95 -3.28
N SER A 804 0.46 10.31 -4.22
CA SER A 804 -0.95 9.96 -4.12
C SER A 804 -1.18 8.55 -3.56
N ARG A 805 -2.42 8.26 -3.16
CA ARG A 805 -2.85 6.92 -2.72
C ARG A 805 -2.62 5.84 -3.78
N ALA A 806 -2.75 6.19 -5.06
CA ALA A 806 -2.53 5.27 -6.18
C ALA A 806 -1.07 4.77 -6.23
N ALA A 807 -0.13 5.67 -5.97
CA ALA A 807 1.29 5.34 -5.88
C ALA A 807 1.69 4.76 -4.50
N ASN A 808 0.73 4.53 -3.60
CA ASN A 808 0.97 4.25 -2.18
C ASN A 808 1.85 5.32 -1.49
N TYR A 809 1.74 6.57 -1.93
CA TYR A 809 2.43 7.77 -1.45
C TYR A 809 3.96 7.78 -1.56
N VAL A 810 4.67 6.65 -1.52
CA VAL A 810 6.14 6.63 -1.52
C VAL A 810 6.69 6.39 -2.91
N LEU A 811 7.39 7.40 -3.45
CA LEU A 811 8.01 7.35 -4.77
C LEU A 811 9.49 6.96 -4.67
N GLY A 812 9.89 5.89 -5.36
CA GLY A 812 11.28 5.46 -5.49
C GLY A 812 11.78 4.43 -4.47
N LEU A 813 11.03 4.16 -3.39
CA LEU A 813 11.27 3.03 -2.49
C LEU A 813 10.33 1.87 -2.85
N THR A 814 10.73 1.19 -3.91
CA THR A 814 10.18 -0.09 -4.37
C THR A 814 11.33 -1.06 -4.59
N GLU A 815 11.03 -2.36 -4.61
CA GLU A 815 12.01 -3.40 -4.87
C GLU A 815 12.74 -3.18 -6.21
N VAL A 816 12.01 -2.82 -7.27
CA VAL A 816 12.63 -2.60 -8.59
C VAL A 816 13.51 -1.35 -8.67
N GLN A 817 13.24 -0.33 -7.85
CA GLN A 817 14.03 0.91 -7.85
C GLN A 817 15.32 0.77 -7.05
N ILE A 818 15.28 0.05 -5.92
CA ILE A 818 16.44 -0.02 -5.03
C ILE A 818 17.23 -1.32 -5.15
N ASN A 819 16.78 -2.29 -5.95
CA ASN A 819 17.58 -3.47 -6.27
C ASN A 819 18.81 -3.11 -7.14
N LYS A 820 19.85 -2.63 -6.47
CA LYS A 820 21.16 -2.22 -7.00
C LYS A 820 22.17 -2.16 -5.87
N ASP A 821 23.44 -2.17 -6.24
CA ASP A 821 24.53 -1.90 -5.30
C ASP A 821 24.58 -0.39 -4.96
N HIS A 822 24.87 -0.11 -3.71
CA HIS A 822 25.06 1.24 -3.18
C HIS A 822 26.33 1.29 -2.33
N ASP A 823 27.07 2.38 -2.47
CA ASP A 823 28.23 2.67 -1.65
C ASP A 823 27.76 3.34 -0.36
N TYR A 824 27.87 2.61 0.75
CA TYR A 824 27.52 3.10 2.08
C TYR A 824 28.68 3.85 2.76
N GLY A 825 29.79 4.05 2.05
CA GLY A 825 31.02 4.63 2.57
C GLY A 825 31.89 3.61 3.32
N SER A 826 33.10 4.03 3.69
CA SER A 826 34.06 3.22 4.45
C SER A 826 34.41 1.88 3.78
N GLY A 827 34.30 1.79 2.45
CA GLY A 827 34.58 0.58 1.66
C GLY A 827 33.45 -0.46 1.62
N VAL A 828 32.25 -0.14 2.13
CA VAL A 828 31.10 -1.06 2.11
C VAL A 828 30.23 -0.78 0.89
N ILE A 829 30.32 -1.66 -0.12
CA ILE A 829 29.43 -1.67 -1.28
C ILE A 829 28.51 -2.88 -1.19
N ASP A 830 27.20 -2.63 -1.14
CA ASP A 830 26.23 -3.71 -0.98
C ASP A 830 24.92 -3.46 -1.70
N ASN A 831 24.24 -4.55 -2.05
CA ASN A 831 22.89 -4.47 -2.62
C ASN A 831 21.94 -3.91 -1.56
N GLN A 832 21.18 -2.87 -1.90
CA GLN A 832 20.38 -2.14 -0.91
C GLN A 832 19.27 -2.98 -0.29
N LEU A 833 18.68 -3.94 -1.03
CA LEU A 833 17.70 -4.87 -0.47
C LEU A 833 18.33 -5.74 0.61
N ARG A 834 19.53 -6.26 0.33
CA ARG A 834 20.31 -7.04 1.30
C ARG A 834 20.71 -6.20 2.51
N ALA A 835 21.18 -4.98 2.29
CA ALA A 835 21.59 -4.10 3.37
C ALA A 835 20.42 -3.81 4.33
N LEU A 836 19.23 -3.49 3.82
CA LEU A 836 18.04 -3.25 4.65
C LEU A 836 17.57 -4.50 5.40
N GLU A 837 17.66 -5.66 4.76
CA GLU A 837 17.37 -6.96 5.38
C GLU A 837 18.33 -7.26 6.53
N CYS A 838 19.64 -7.15 6.31
CA CYS A 838 20.65 -7.40 7.35
C CYS A 838 20.58 -6.37 8.48
N LEU A 839 20.17 -5.13 8.19
CA LEU A 839 19.86 -4.11 9.21
C LEU A 839 18.59 -4.43 10.02
N GLY A 840 17.82 -5.45 9.63
CA GLY A 840 16.57 -5.84 10.29
C GLY A 840 15.42 -4.85 10.06
N MET A 841 15.52 -4.00 9.04
CA MET A 841 14.57 -2.91 8.79
C MET A 841 13.33 -3.35 8.01
N LEU A 842 13.31 -4.56 7.45
CA LEU A 842 12.22 -5.04 6.62
C LEU A 842 11.22 -5.88 7.43
N LYS A 843 9.96 -5.81 7.00
CA LYS A 843 8.86 -6.64 7.45
C LYS A 843 8.25 -7.30 6.22
N VAL A 844 8.57 -8.57 6.00
CA VAL A 844 8.24 -9.35 4.81
C VAL A 844 7.16 -10.37 5.16
N ASN A 845 6.09 -10.41 4.35
CA ASN A 845 5.07 -11.45 4.48
C ASN A 845 5.45 -12.70 3.67
N TYR A 846 6.23 -13.60 4.27
CA TYR A 846 6.78 -14.77 3.56
C TYR A 846 5.69 -15.72 3.06
N ALA A 847 4.65 -15.97 3.87
CA ALA A 847 3.50 -16.77 3.48
C ALA A 847 2.84 -16.25 2.19
N SER A 848 2.61 -14.93 2.11
CA SER A 848 2.03 -14.28 0.93
C SER A 848 2.96 -14.35 -0.29
N GLU A 849 4.25 -14.07 -0.12
CA GLU A 849 5.23 -14.04 -1.21
C GLU A 849 5.49 -15.42 -1.82
N THR A 850 5.31 -16.49 -1.05
CA THR A 850 5.47 -17.88 -1.50
C THR A 850 4.15 -18.54 -1.94
N GLY A 851 3.02 -17.83 -1.86
CA GLY A 851 1.70 -18.35 -2.24
C GLY A 851 1.12 -19.41 -1.28
N ASN A 852 1.67 -19.55 -0.07
CA ASN A 852 1.23 -20.52 0.92
C ASN A 852 0.56 -19.84 2.12
N SER A 853 -0.77 -19.79 2.14
CA SER A 853 -1.51 -19.03 3.17
C SER A 853 -2.30 -19.89 4.17
N LYS A 854 -2.35 -21.22 4.01
CA LYS A 854 -3.16 -22.10 4.88
C LYS A 854 -2.37 -23.32 5.39
N PRO A 855 -2.17 -23.47 6.71
CA PRO A 855 -1.57 -24.67 7.27
C PRO A 855 -2.50 -25.88 7.14
N ALA A 856 -1.92 -27.07 6.97
CA ALA A 856 -2.65 -28.32 7.18
C ALA A 856 -2.93 -28.53 8.69
N PRO A 857 -4.01 -29.24 9.08
CA PRO A 857 -4.30 -29.54 10.47
C PRO A 857 -3.13 -30.26 11.16
N MET A 858 -2.83 -29.91 12.41
CA MET A 858 -1.76 -30.51 13.23
C MET A 858 -0.31 -30.32 12.72
N GLN A 859 -0.08 -29.42 11.76
CA GLN A 859 1.25 -29.04 11.27
C GLN A 859 1.56 -27.56 11.57
N ARG A 860 2.85 -27.21 11.58
CA ARG A 860 3.29 -25.81 11.69
C ARG A 860 2.86 -25.05 10.42
N GLY A 861 2.33 -23.84 10.59
CA GLY A 861 1.98 -22.97 9.46
C GLY A 861 3.15 -22.12 8.97
N PRO A 862 3.03 -21.54 7.76
CA PRO A 862 4.04 -20.64 7.24
C PRO A 862 4.14 -19.40 8.12
N ILE A 863 5.36 -18.87 8.26
CA ILE A 863 5.58 -17.63 8.99
C ILE A 863 4.93 -16.49 8.22
N GLY A 864 4.02 -15.77 8.89
CA GLY A 864 3.40 -14.56 8.37
C GLY A 864 4.45 -13.50 8.14
N GLU A 865 4.85 -12.79 9.20
CA GLU A 865 5.75 -11.63 9.11
C GLU A 865 7.15 -11.98 9.63
N ASN A 866 8.18 -11.75 8.83
CA ASN A 866 9.58 -11.91 9.23
C ASN A 866 10.47 -10.75 8.73
N SER A 867 11.75 -10.74 9.13
CA SER A 867 12.71 -9.69 8.73
C SER A 867 13.51 -10.00 7.46
N LEU A 868 13.33 -11.18 6.87
CA LEU A 868 14.15 -11.69 5.78
C LEU A 868 13.38 -11.69 4.46
N LEU A 869 14.06 -11.34 3.37
CA LEU A 869 13.53 -11.46 2.03
C LEU A 869 13.12 -12.92 1.73
N SER A 870 12.17 -13.10 0.84
CA SER A 870 11.67 -14.42 0.43
C SER A 870 12.64 -15.15 -0.48
N LYS A 871 13.54 -14.41 -1.16
CA LYS A 871 14.50 -14.91 -2.14
C LYS A 871 15.70 -13.96 -2.23
N ASN A 872 16.74 -14.34 -2.97
CA ASN A 872 17.94 -13.52 -3.12
C ASN A 872 17.69 -12.24 -3.94
N PRO A 873 18.40 -11.12 -3.65
CA PRO A 873 18.21 -9.85 -4.33
C PRO A 873 18.29 -9.90 -5.87
N ASP A 874 19.18 -10.74 -6.42
CA ASP A 874 19.38 -10.95 -7.86
C ASP A 874 18.16 -11.58 -8.56
N GLN A 875 17.28 -12.24 -7.80
CA GLN A 875 16.05 -12.85 -8.30
C GLN A 875 14.84 -11.89 -8.29
N TYR A 876 15.00 -10.66 -7.75
CA TYR A 876 13.99 -9.61 -7.90
C TYR A 876 14.19 -8.84 -9.20
N LYS A 877 13.09 -8.36 -9.78
CA LYS A 877 13.15 -7.45 -10.93
C LYS A 877 13.85 -6.15 -10.51
N LYS A 878 14.43 -5.45 -11.49
CA LYS A 878 15.00 -4.12 -11.30
C LYS A 878 14.75 -3.27 -12.53
N LEU A 879 14.63 -1.95 -12.33
CA LEU A 879 14.59 -1.00 -13.43
C LEU A 879 15.98 -0.86 -14.07
N ALA A 880 15.99 -0.49 -15.35
CA ALA A 880 17.20 -0.04 -16.02
C ALA A 880 17.45 1.44 -15.71
N ASP A 881 18.71 1.85 -15.69
CA ASP A 881 19.04 3.27 -15.75
C ASP A 881 18.65 3.79 -17.15
N PRO A 882 17.74 4.79 -17.26
CA PRO A 882 17.32 5.31 -18.57
C PRO A 882 18.47 5.91 -19.38
N TYR A 883 19.60 6.24 -18.77
CA TYR A 883 20.76 6.84 -19.42
C TYR A 883 21.93 5.87 -19.67
N ASP A 884 21.83 4.61 -19.24
CA ASP A 884 22.83 3.58 -19.54
C ASP A 884 22.65 3.06 -20.97
N ASP A 885 23.64 3.31 -21.84
CA ASP A 885 23.60 2.93 -23.25
C ASP A 885 23.74 1.42 -23.49
N LYS A 886 24.17 0.66 -22.49
CA LYS A 886 24.26 -0.80 -22.53
C LYS A 886 22.93 -1.49 -22.24
N ALA A 887 21.98 -0.80 -21.62
CA ALA A 887 20.68 -1.34 -21.31
C ALA A 887 19.77 -1.37 -22.56
N PRO A 888 18.88 -2.38 -22.70
CA PRO A 888 17.92 -2.42 -23.80
C PRO A 888 17.05 -1.16 -23.88
N LEU A 889 16.85 -0.62 -25.09
CA LEU A 889 16.10 0.62 -25.33
C LEU A 889 14.71 0.64 -24.66
N GLU A 890 13.95 -0.43 -24.83
CA GLU A 890 12.61 -0.53 -24.22
C GLU A 890 12.70 -0.48 -22.69
N ALA A 891 13.62 -1.22 -22.07
CA ALA A 891 13.78 -1.22 -20.62
C ALA A 891 14.11 0.19 -20.08
N ARG A 892 14.92 0.97 -20.81
CA ARG A 892 15.25 2.37 -20.48
C ARG A 892 14.03 3.28 -20.55
N VAL A 893 13.25 3.20 -21.64
CA VAL A 893 11.99 3.95 -21.79
C VAL A 893 11.00 3.60 -20.69
N ARG A 894 10.77 2.31 -20.44
CA ARG A 894 9.83 1.82 -19.42
C ARG A 894 10.26 2.29 -18.02
N SER A 895 11.55 2.30 -17.72
CA SER A 895 12.09 2.78 -16.44
C SER A 895 11.94 4.30 -16.28
N TYR A 896 12.05 5.06 -17.36
CA TYR A 896 11.76 6.50 -17.35
C TYR A 896 10.26 6.76 -17.09
N LEU A 897 9.37 6.05 -17.79
CA LEU A 897 7.92 6.14 -17.58
C LEU A 897 7.50 5.78 -16.15
N GLN A 898 8.06 4.71 -15.58
CA GLN A 898 7.81 4.32 -14.20
C GLN A 898 8.15 5.45 -13.20
N SER A 899 9.25 6.16 -13.45
CA SER A 899 9.78 7.16 -12.49
C SER A 899 9.15 8.54 -12.67
N ASN A 900 8.68 8.87 -13.87
CA ASN A 900 8.20 10.20 -14.23
C ASN A 900 6.69 10.27 -14.54
N CYS A 901 6.03 9.14 -14.80
CA CYS A 901 4.66 9.11 -15.31
C CYS A 901 3.72 8.15 -14.54
N ALA A 902 4.21 7.01 -14.06
CA ALA A 902 3.36 5.96 -13.48
C ALA A 902 2.59 6.36 -12.22
N HIS A 903 3.07 7.35 -11.46
CA HIS A 903 2.32 7.83 -10.29
C HIS A 903 0.99 8.53 -10.68
N CYS A 904 0.86 8.99 -11.93
CA CYS A 904 -0.39 9.53 -12.49
C CYS A 904 -1.05 8.57 -13.49
N HIS A 905 -0.28 7.86 -14.30
CA HIS A 905 -0.76 6.99 -15.38
C HIS A 905 -0.83 5.53 -14.96
N VAL A 906 -1.74 5.23 -14.04
CA VAL A 906 -2.15 3.89 -13.55
C VAL A 906 -3.65 3.88 -13.33
N ASP A 907 -4.27 2.71 -13.15
CA ASP A 907 -5.73 2.52 -13.03
C ASP A 907 -6.43 3.43 -11.99
N ALA A 908 -5.68 3.95 -11.01
CA ALA A 908 -6.17 4.90 -10.00
C ALA A 908 -5.36 6.22 -9.89
N GLY A 909 -4.42 6.50 -10.80
CA GLY A 909 -3.43 7.57 -10.67
C GLY A 909 -3.93 8.99 -10.97
N GLY A 910 -5.14 9.12 -11.53
CA GLY A 910 -5.73 10.41 -11.88
C GLY A 910 -5.07 11.11 -13.09
N GLY A 911 -4.24 10.41 -13.86
CA GLY A 911 -3.68 10.88 -15.12
C GLY A 911 -4.62 10.59 -16.29
N ASN A 912 -5.05 11.63 -16.99
CA ASN A 912 -6.19 11.58 -17.93
C ASN A 912 -5.87 10.94 -19.30
N ALA A 913 -4.75 10.23 -19.43
CA ALA A 913 -4.45 9.48 -20.65
C ALA A 913 -4.68 7.99 -20.34
N GLN A 914 -5.45 7.32 -21.21
CA GLN A 914 -5.87 5.92 -21.05
C GLN A 914 -4.72 4.92 -21.33
N PHE A 915 -3.60 5.10 -20.64
CA PHE A 915 -2.44 4.22 -20.74
C PHE A 915 -1.87 3.92 -19.34
N ASP A 916 -1.28 2.74 -19.21
CA ASP A 916 -0.64 2.27 -17.99
C ASP A 916 0.89 2.35 -18.14
N ALA A 917 1.50 3.18 -17.30
CA ALA A 917 2.93 3.43 -17.30
C ALA A 917 3.70 2.58 -16.28
N GLU A 918 3.02 1.71 -15.51
CA GLU A 918 3.69 0.77 -14.62
C GLU A 918 4.63 -0.16 -15.39
N HIS A 919 5.83 -0.35 -14.85
CA HIS A 919 6.87 -1.18 -15.44
C HIS A 919 6.49 -2.67 -15.48
N THR A 920 5.56 -3.09 -14.62
CA THR A 920 5.04 -4.46 -14.53
C THR A 920 4.09 -4.80 -15.68
N ALA A 921 3.42 -3.80 -16.26
CA ALA A 921 2.53 -3.99 -17.40
C ALA A 921 3.28 -4.54 -18.62
N SER A 922 2.66 -5.43 -19.40
CA SER A 922 3.21 -5.78 -20.70
C SER A 922 3.08 -4.58 -21.65
N LEU A 923 3.91 -4.49 -22.69
CA LEU A 923 3.84 -3.36 -23.63
C LEU A 923 2.45 -3.22 -24.29
N SER A 924 1.74 -4.32 -24.54
CA SER A 924 0.36 -4.30 -25.04
C SER A 924 -0.63 -3.79 -24.00
N ASP A 925 -0.46 -4.17 -22.73
CA ASP A 925 -1.37 -3.76 -21.66
C ASP A 925 -1.22 -2.28 -21.30
N THR A 926 -0.07 -1.68 -21.65
CA THR A 926 0.12 -0.24 -21.47
C THR A 926 -0.88 0.61 -22.24
N LYS A 927 -1.47 0.12 -23.34
CA LYS A 927 -2.30 0.93 -24.26
C LYS A 927 -1.59 2.21 -24.74
N LEU A 928 -0.26 2.15 -24.94
CA LEU A 928 0.52 3.26 -25.48
C LEU A 928 0.58 3.26 -27.02
N LEU A 929 0.72 2.08 -27.62
CA LEU A 929 1.09 1.94 -29.03
C LEU A 929 -0.14 2.03 -29.94
N GLY A 930 -0.11 2.97 -30.88
CA GLY A 930 -1.15 3.12 -31.91
C GLY A 930 -2.49 3.66 -31.41
N ILE A 931 -2.55 4.13 -30.16
CA ILE A 931 -3.78 4.64 -29.53
C ILE A 931 -3.95 6.13 -29.85
N ASP A 932 -5.17 6.54 -30.19
CA ASP A 932 -5.47 7.95 -30.45
C ASP A 932 -5.44 8.78 -29.15
N PRO A 933 -4.84 9.98 -29.16
CA PRO A 933 -4.84 10.87 -27.99
C PRO A 933 -6.25 11.46 -27.75
N VAL A 934 -6.69 11.45 -26.49
CA VAL A 934 -8.03 11.92 -26.09
C VAL A 934 -8.11 13.45 -26.02
N HIS A 935 -7.03 14.13 -25.60
CA HIS A 935 -7.06 15.55 -25.26
C HIS A 935 -6.69 16.49 -26.41
N HIS A 936 -5.46 16.35 -26.92
CA HIS A 936 -4.91 17.29 -27.90
C HIS A 936 -3.93 16.56 -28.82
N LYS A 937 -4.00 16.87 -30.12
CA LYS A 937 -3.15 16.27 -31.17
C LYS A 937 -1.91 17.09 -31.50
N PHE A 938 -1.82 18.34 -31.03
CA PHE A 938 -0.70 19.28 -31.23
C PHE A 938 -0.36 19.51 -32.72
N ASP A 939 -1.39 19.49 -33.57
CA ASP A 939 -1.25 19.56 -35.04
C ASP A 939 -0.30 18.52 -35.64
N LEU A 940 -0.02 17.42 -34.90
CA LEU A 940 0.82 16.33 -35.38
C LEU A 940 0.06 15.49 -36.43
N PRO A 941 0.72 15.08 -37.52
CA PRO A 941 0.10 14.24 -38.54
C PRO A 941 -0.18 12.84 -37.99
N ASP A 942 -1.39 12.31 -38.20
CA ASP A 942 -1.86 11.01 -37.69
C ASP A 942 -1.46 10.75 -36.21
N ALA A 943 -1.65 11.77 -35.37
CA ALA A 943 -1.20 11.75 -33.98
C ALA A 943 -1.70 10.51 -33.21
N LYS A 944 -0.77 9.72 -32.67
CA LYS A 944 -1.01 8.65 -31.69
C LYS A 944 -0.29 8.97 -30.38
N LEU A 945 -0.68 8.33 -29.26
CA LEU A 945 0.06 8.42 -27.99
C LEU A 945 1.53 8.07 -28.21
N ILE A 946 1.78 6.90 -28.82
CA ILE A 946 3.03 6.54 -29.49
C ILE A 946 2.67 5.94 -30.85
N ALA A 947 3.20 6.50 -31.94
CA ALA A 947 3.05 5.97 -33.29
C ALA A 947 4.28 5.11 -33.63
N PRO A 948 4.15 3.76 -33.72
CA PRO A 948 5.29 2.88 -33.98
C PRO A 948 6.03 3.24 -35.27
N GLY A 949 7.34 3.49 -35.18
CA GLY A 949 8.19 3.89 -36.30
C GLY A 949 8.08 5.37 -36.73
N HIS A 950 7.23 6.16 -36.08
CA HIS A 950 6.89 7.55 -36.46
C HIS A 950 6.98 8.51 -35.26
N PRO A 951 8.20 8.93 -34.84
CA PRO A 951 8.38 9.90 -33.77
C PRO A 951 7.62 11.22 -33.98
N GLU A 952 7.53 11.68 -35.23
CA GLU A 952 6.83 12.91 -35.64
C GLU A 952 5.32 12.86 -35.40
N SER A 953 4.75 11.67 -35.27
CA SER A 953 3.33 11.43 -35.01
C SER A 953 3.05 11.02 -33.56
N SER A 954 4.06 11.06 -32.68
CA SER A 954 3.96 10.55 -31.31
C SER A 954 3.76 11.66 -30.28
N VAL A 955 2.55 11.76 -29.72
CA VAL A 955 2.15 12.79 -28.75
C VAL A 955 3.00 12.75 -27.47
N LEU A 956 3.31 11.56 -26.95
CA LEU A 956 4.09 11.47 -25.71
C LEU A 956 5.50 12.03 -25.89
N LEU A 957 6.14 11.78 -27.04
CA LEU A 957 7.44 12.36 -27.37
C LEU A 957 7.35 13.89 -27.45
N HIS A 958 6.31 14.43 -28.11
CA HIS A 958 6.07 15.86 -28.19
C HIS A 958 5.93 16.50 -26.80
N ARG A 959 5.17 15.87 -25.89
CA ARG A 959 4.98 16.37 -24.52
C ARG A 959 6.26 16.33 -23.69
N LEU A 960 7.14 15.35 -23.92
CA LEU A 960 8.45 15.26 -23.25
C LEU A 960 9.43 16.32 -23.75
N SER A 961 9.36 16.67 -25.04
CA SER A 961 10.28 17.62 -25.70
C SER A 961 9.86 19.09 -25.62
N HIS A 962 8.71 19.40 -25.03
CA HIS A 962 8.20 20.77 -24.91
C HIS A 962 7.91 21.15 -23.46
N ARG A 963 7.99 22.46 -23.16
CA ARG A 963 7.60 23.04 -21.87
C ARG A 963 6.51 24.08 -22.08
N GLY A 964 5.55 24.15 -21.15
CA GLY A 964 4.33 24.95 -21.26
C GLY A 964 3.05 24.10 -21.28
N ARG A 965 1.99 24.62 -21.91
CA ARG A 965 0.67 23.97 -21.94
C ARG A 965 0.78 22.56 -22.55
N GLY A 966 0.37 21.55 -21.79
CA GLY A 966 0.37 20.16 -22.23
C GLY A 966 1.70 19.41 -22.04
N GLN A 967 2.72 20.00 -21.40
CA GLN A 967 4.00 19.32 -21.12
C GLN A 967 3.86 18.06 -20.25
N MET A 968 4.86 17.18 -20.31
CA MET A 968 5.05 16.09 -19.36
C MET A 968 6.53 16.01 -18.92
N PRO A 969 6.83 15.85 -17.62
CA PRO A 969 5.90 15.92 -16.47
C PRO A 969 5.24 17.30 -16.28
N GLN A 970 4.03 17.33 -15.70
CA GLN A 970 3.26 18.58 -15.57
C GLN A 970 3.75 19.51 -14.45
N LEU A 971 4.44 18.97 -13.43
CA LEU A 971 4.87 19.72 -12.25
C LEU A 971 6.38 19.83 -12.16
N ALA A 972 6.84 20.95 -11.60
CA ALA A 972 8.21 21.18 -11.11
C ALA A 972 9.33 20.81 -12.11
N THR A 973 9.08 20.96 -13.42
CA THR A 973 10.09 20.81 -14.48
C THR A 973 9.99 21.96 -15.47
N ASN A 974 11.11 22.66 -15.65
CA ASN A 974 11.25 23.82 -16.52
C ASN A 974 12.22 23.56 -17.68
N LEU A 975 13.00 22.48 -17.63
CA LEU A 975 13.95 22.09 -18.67
C LEU A 975 13.55 20.77 -19.33
N VAL A 976 13.82 20.67 -20.63
CA VAL A 976 13.70 19.43 -21.41
C VAL A 976 14.79 18.45 -21.01
N ASP A 977 14.40 17.20 -20.78
CA ASP A 977 15.36 16.09 -20.63
C ASP A 977 15.75 15.59 -22.02
N GLU A 978 16.73 16.26 -22.62
CA GLU A 978 17.18 15.97 -24.00
C GLU A 978 17.66 14.52 -24.16
N LYS A 979 18.26 13.94 -23.12
CA LYS A 979 18.72 12.55 -23.17
C LYS A 979 17.54 11.59 -23.18
N ALA A 980 16.54 11.81 -22.34
CA ALA A 980 15.33 10.99 -22.37
C ALA A 980 14.57 11.14 -23.70
N VAL A 981 14.47 12.35 -24.25
CA VAL A 981 13.86 12.59 -25.58
C VAL A 981 14.56 11.74 -26.66
N GLN A 982 15.89 11.73 -26.69
CA GLN A 982 16.66 10.91 -27.64
C GLN A 982 16.41 9.40 -27.46
N VAL A 983 16.29 8.93 -26.21
CA VAL A 983 15.99 7.52 -25.91
C VAL A 983 14.60 7.13 -26.40
N PHE A 984 13.59 7.98 -26.17
CA PHE A 984 12.25 7.76 -26.68
C PHE A 984 12.20 7.79 -28.20
N GLU A 985 12.87 8.77 -28.83
CA GLU A 985 12.93 8.86 -30.30
C GLU A 985 13.55 7.60 -30.91
N ALA A 986 14.68 7.13 -30.36
CA ALA A 986 15.35 5.91 -30.80
C ALA A 986 14.47 4.67 -30.62
N TRP A 987 13.80 4.54 -29.48
CA TRP A 987 12.87 3.44 -29.21
C TRP A 987 11.69 3.45 -30.18
N ILE A 988 11.05 4.61 -30.40
CA ILE A 988 9.91 4.74 -31.31
C ILE A 988 10.31 4.35 -32.74
N LYS A 989 11.49 4.78 -33.22
CA LYS A 989 12.02 4.39 -34.54
C LYS A 989 12.26 2.89 -34.66
N ALA A 990 12.61 2.21 -33.57
CA ALA A 990 12.88 0.78 -33.53
C ALA A 990 11.60 -0.08 -33.42
N LEU A 991 10.44 0.51 -33.13
CA LEU A 991 9.18 -0.22 -33.06
C LEU A 991 8.72 -0.68 -34.46
N PRO A 992 8.15 -1.90 -34.57
CA PRO A 992 7.63 -2.40 -35.84
C PRO A 992 6.46 -1.53 -36.33
N ARG A 993 6.44 -1.20 -37.62
CA ARG A 993 5.41 -0.36 -38.21
C ARG A 993 4.09 -1.12 -38.35
N SER A 994 2.98 -0.41 -38.28
CA SER A 994 1.64 -0.96 -38.51
C SER A 994 1.54 -1.56 -39.92
N GLY A 995 1.58 -2.90 -40.02
CA GLY A 995 1.55 -3.64 -41.29
C GLY A 995 2.64 -4.71 -41.42
N ASP A 996 3.72 -4.61 -40.65
CA ASP A 996 4.75 -5.65 -40.59
C ASP A 996 4.29 -6.78 -39.66
N LYS A 997 3.77 -7.87 -40.23
CA LYS A 997 3.42 -9.08 -39.46
C LYS A 997 4.70 -9.70 -38.87
N ARG A 998 4.68 -10.04 -37.57
CA ARG A 998 5.60 -11.02 -36.97
C ARG A 998 5.17 -12.44 -37.31
#